data_AF-A0A0Q8R6Z0-F1
#
_entry.id   AF-A0A0Q8R6Z0-F1
#
_cell.length_a   1.000
_cell.length_b   1.000
_cell.length_c   1.000
_cell.angle_alpha   90.00
_cell.angle_beta   90.00
_cell.angle_gamma   90.00
#
_symmetry.space_group_name_H-M   'P 1'
#
loop_
_entity.id
_entity.type
_entity.pdbx_description
1 polymer ?
#
loop_
_entity_poly.entity_id
_entity_poly.type
_entity_poly.pdbx_seq_one_letter_code
_entity_poly.pdbx_strand_id
1 'polypeptide(L)'
;MRTSAAALELDFAEPSITAAKAIAAAIAKNGSLQRATLLWVMEQAYGTSAADGRWSLRDAYDVLELAQVFHLQAATLPSAPTACLADLITLVASLPTHTVRSEEQIELQQFSTPAPIAYLAALAARVTPLDLVLEPSAGTGLLAAFARRAGARLVLNELDPARAEMLQTAFPDTTVTRHDAELIHDLLAPGIHPTAVLINPPFSRSLGRHADPLAAFRHLRAALLRLVPGGRCAAILPDRVDTSSRAWINATEGCGLSLHLLLPANAYAKHGTGHAVKIMVLEKGTPSDAGMVACETLEAALAYVTAVNAPAIAAPSPRSMKAGPASLLGGLVARPRLLSPAGARPIIAAATRDIDYAVLADPAPVGDAVGIYLPYRPSRIVIGCASEHPTALVESIAMGSITAPRPSFRPQLPARIVDDEVLSDAQLETLIYAGDAFERDLTGRFLPVEEGLSLTPDDTGKPYRTGFFLADGTGAGKGRQVASIILDQWLRGRRKHVWISKTETLLEDARRDWTAVGGLALDIQHLNQWKLGTPVGAGEGMLFLTYATLRSNRGDKGTRLRQILDWLGDDFDGMIVFDEAHEMAGVAGGEGRFGAKDGSDQGIAGVRLQNLLPRARVLYVSATGASDVNNLAYATRLGLWGTGTAFADRKAFVESLRRGGIAALELISRDLKTQGLYAARALSFAGVEYDILEHKLTLDQIGVYDAYADAWAILWRAAHKIAYREEAVMRRSAA
;
A
#
# COMPACT_ATOMS: atom_id res chain seq x y z
N MET A 1 -13.72 -53.95 -41.22
CA MET A 1 -13.50 -53.60 -39.79
C MET A 1 -12.40 -52.54 -39.70
N ARG A 2 -12.77 -51.26 -39.73
CA ARG A 2 -12.01 -50.13 -39.14
C ARG A 2 -13.04 -49.08 -38.78
N THR A 3 -13.42 -49.06 -37.51
CA THR A 3 -14.36 -48.11 -36.93
C THR A 3 -13.59 -46.91 -36.37
N SER A 4 -13.99 -45.73 -36.83
CA SER A 4 -14.15 -44.45 -36.12
C SER A 4 -13.32 -44.19 -34.85
N ALA A 5 -12.62 -43.05 -34.87
CA ALA A 5 -12.60 -42.14 -33.73
C ALA A 5 -12.70 -40.70 -34.26
N ALA A 6 -13.93 -40.25 -34.53
CA ALA A 6 -14.24 -38.82 -34.45
C ALA A 6 -14.11 -38.43 -32.98
N ALA A 7 -13.12 -37.58 -32.67
CA ALA A 7 -13.05 -36.95 -31.36
C ALA A 7 -14.28 -36.04 -31.24
N LEU A 8 -15.20 -36.40 -30.32
CA LEU A 8 -16.18 -35.48 -29.78
C LEU A 8 -15.40 -34.37 -29.05
N GLU A 9 -15.24 -33.21 -29.69
CA GLU A 9 -15.01 -31.97 -28.96
C GLU A 9 -16.27 -31.69 -28.15
N LEU A 10 -16.22 -31.99 -26.87
CA LEU A 10 -17.20 -31.51 -25.89
C LEU A 10 -16.93 -30.00 -25.72
N ASP A 11 -17.82 -29.18 -26.26
CA ASP A 11 -17.86 -27.73 -26.05
C ASP A 11 -18.22 -27.46 -24.59
N PHE A 12 -17.22 -27.48 -23.71
CA PHE A 12 -17.37 -27.09 -22.31
C PHE A 12 -17.39 -25.56 -22.24
N ALA A 13 -18.51 -24.95 -22.63
CA ALA A 13 -18.71 -23.52 -22.41
C ALA A 13 -18.66 -23.22 -20.90
N GLU A 14 -17.79 -22.31 -20.48
CA GLU A 14 -17.67 -21.86 -19.09
C GLU A 14 -19.06 -21.53 -18.50
N PRO A 15 -19.42 -22.06 -17.32
CA PRO A 15 -20.72 -21.83 -16.69
C PRO A 15 -21.11 -20.35 -16.59
N SER A 16 -20.14 -19.48 -16.32
CA SER A 16 -20.33 -18.02 -16.24
C SER A 16 -20.84 -17.42 -17.55
N ILE A 17 -20.26 -17.83 -18.68
CA ILE A 17 -20.63 -17.37 -20.03
C ILE A 17 -22.03 -17.86 -20.39
N THR A 18 -22.31 -19.14 -20.10
CA THR A 18 -23.62 -19.74 -20.35
C THR A 18 -24.72 -19.03 -19.56
N ALA A 19 -24.48 -18.78 -18.27
CA ALA A 19 -25.39 -18.01 -17.42
C ALA A 19 -25.58 -16.58 -17.95
N ALA A 20 -24.51 -15.88 -18.33
CA ALA A 20 -24.58 -14.52 -18.84
C ALA A 20 -25.41 -14.41 -20.12
N LYS A 21 -25.26 -15.35 -21.06
CA LYS A 21 -26.07 -15.41 -22.29
C LYS A 21 -27.56 -15.63 -21.97
N ALA A 22 -27.87 -16.54 -21.05
CA ALA A 22 -29.25 -16.80 -20.63
C ALA A 22 -29.88 -15.58 -19.93
N ILE A 23 -29.11 -14.88 -19.09
CA ILE A 23 -29.56 -13.65 -18.42
C ILE A 23 -29.75 -12.52 -19.44
N ALA A 24 -28.84 -12.36 -20.41
CA ALA A 24 -28.96 -11.36 -21.46
C ALA A 24 -30.24 -11.57 -22.28
N ALA A 25 -30.59 -12.82 -22.60
CA ALA A 25 -31.84 -13.16 -23.28
C ALA A 25 -33.07 -12.84 -22.41
N ALA A 26 -33.01 -13.09 -21.11
CA ALA A 26 -34.08 -12.74 -20.18
C ALA A 26 -34.28 -11.21 -20.08
N ILE A 27 -33.20 -10.44 -20.00
CA ILE A 27 -33.22 -8.97 -20.03
C ILE A 27 -33.81 -8.47 -21.35
N ALA A 28 -33.37 -9.02 -22.49
CA ALA A 28 -33.88 -8.64 -23.81
C ALA A 28 -35.39 -8.90 -23.96
N LYS A 29 -35.90 -9.98 -23.36
CA LYS A 29 -37.31 -10.35 -23.43
C LYS A 29 -38.19 -9.54 -22.48
N ASN A 30 -37.73 -9.30 -21.25
CA ASN A 30 -38.57 -8.80 -20.16
C ASN A 30 -38.27 -7.35 -19.76
N GLY A 31 -37.19 -6.75 -20.29
CA GLY A 31 -36.70 -5.43 -19.89
C GLY A 31 -36.27 -5.33 -18.42
N SER A 32 -36.20 -6.46 -17.70
CA SER A 32 -35.96 -6.54 -16.26
C SER A 32 -35.42 -7.91 -15.87
N LEU A 33 -34.80 -8.00 -14.69
CA LEU A 33 -34.34 -9.25 -14.11
C LEU A 33 -34.56 -9.25 -12.60
N GLN A 34 -35.23 -10.27 -12.08
CA GLN A 34 -35.40 -10.45 -10.65
C GLN A 34 -34.22 -11.21 -10.04
N ARG A 35 -33.88 -10.91 -8.77
CA ARG A 35 -32.79 -11.59 -8.06
C ARG A 35 -32.97 -13.11 -8.02
N ALA A 36 -34.20 -13.59 -7.83
CA ALA A 36 -34.49 -15.03 -7.83
C ALA A 36 -34.16 -15.69 -9.18
N THR A 37 -34.45 -15.02 -10.30
CA THR A 37 -34.10 -15.50 -11.64
C THR A 37 -32.59 -15.53 -11.86
N LEU A 38 -31.87 -14.48 -11.41
CA LEU A 38 -30.42 -14.45 -11.47
C LEU A 38 -29.79 -15.66 -10.76
N LEU A 39 -30.21 -15.94 -9.51
CA LEU A 39 -29.69 -17.06 -8.74
C LEU A 39 -30.07 -18.40 -9.37
N TRP A 40 -31.31 -18.55 -9.83
CA TRP A 40 -31.76 -19.77 -10.50
C TRP A 40 -30.92 -20.08 -11.75
N VAL A 41 -30.64 -19.08 -12.60
CA VAL A 41 -29.80 -19.28 -13.80
C VAL A 41 -28.36 -19.67 -13.42
N MET A 42 -27.79 -19.05 -12.38
CA MET A 42 -26.47 -19.43 -11.86
C MET A 42 -26.45 -20.88 -11.38
N GLU A 43 -27.46 -21.31 -10.63
CA GLU A 43 -27.57 -22.70 -10.15
C GLU A 43 -27.68 -23.71 -11.30
N GLN A 44 -28.44 -23.37 -12.35
CA GLN A 44 -28.53 -24.23 -13.54
C GLN A 44 -27.22 -24.34 -14.30
N ALA A 45 -26.48 -23.23 -14.44
CA ALA A 45 -25.22 -23.22 -15.19
C ALA A 45 -24.10 -23.94 -14.45
N TYR A 46 -24.00 -23.75 -13.12
CA TYR A 46 -22.96 -24.35 -12.29
C TYR A 46 -23.33 -25.75 -11.74
N GLY A 47 -24.59 -26.15 -11.88
CA GLY A 47 -25.13 -27.44 -11.42
C GLY A 47 -25.18 -27.58 -9.88
N THR A 48 -25.05 -26.49 -9.15
CA THR A 48 -24.94 -26.46 -7.68
C THR A 48 -25.39 -25.12 -7.12
N SER A 49 -25.74 -25.07 -5.84
CA SER A 49 -26.08 -23.82 -5.14
C SER A 49 -24.84 -23.01 -4.76
N ALA A 50 -25.01 -21.72 -4.49
CA ALA A 50 -23.92 -20.89 -3.97
C ALA A 50 -23.38 -21.39 -2.61
N ALA A 51 -24.16 -22.16 -1.85
CA ALA A 51 -23.74 -22.72 -0.56
C ALA A 51 -22.67 -23.81 -0.70
N ASP A 52 -22.53 -24.40 -1.89
CA ASP A 52 -21.56 -25.46 -2.18
C ASP A 52 -20.16 -24.90 -2.50
N GLY A 53 -20.00 -23.58 -2.52
CA GLY A 53 -18.73 -22.88 -2.66
C GLY A 53 -18.10 -22.89 -4.06
N ARG A 54 -18.78 -23.45 -5.08
CA ARG A 54 -18.30 -23.44 -6.48
C ARG A 54 -18.46 -22.11 -7.19
N TRP A 55 -19.39 -21.28 -6.71
CA TRP A 55 -19.62 -19.91 -7.16
C TRP A 55 -20.22 -19.10 -6.00
N SER A 56 -20.07 -17.80 -6.06
CA SER A 56 -20.48 -16.85 -5.02
C SER A 56 -21.53 -15.86 -5.54
N LEU A 57 -22.22 -15.17 -4.63
CA LEU A 57 -23.12 -14.07 -5.01
C LEU A 57 -22.39 -12.95 -5.77
N ARG A 58 -21.07 -12.81 -5.60
CA ARG A 58 -20.27 -11.86 -6.38
C ARG A 58 -20.13 -12.31 -7.83
N ASP A 59 -19.85 -13.59 -8.06
CA ASP A 59 -19.75 -14.15 -9.42
C ASP A 59 -21.07 -13.95 -10.18
N ALA A 60 -22.22 -14.03 -9.51
CA ALA A 60 -23.51 -13.72 -10.11
C ALA A 60 -23.64 -12.26 -10.56
N TYR A 61 -23.03 -11.31 -9.85
CA TYR A 61 -23.00 -9.90 -10.26
C TYR A 61 -22.04 -9.65 -11.41
N ASP A 62 -20.86 -10.28 -11.45
CA ASP A 62 -19.96 -10.23 -12.61
C ASP A 62 -20.65 -10.83 -13.86
N VAL A 63 -21.36 -11.95 -13.70
CA VAL A 63 -22.18 -12.55 -14.77
C VAL A 63 -23.32 -11.62 -15.20
N LEU A 64 -23.96 -10.90 -14.27
CA LEU A 64 -25.00 -9.91 -14.59
C LEU A 64 -24.43 -8.71 -15.36
N GLU A 65 -23.23 -8.26 -15.04
CA GLU A 65 -22.53 -7.20 -15.77
C GLU A 65 -22.16 -7.67 -17.19
N LEU A 66 -21.64 -8.88 -17.35
CA LEU A 66 -21.39 -9.49 -18.66
C LEU A 66 -22.68 -9.64 -19.49
N ALA A 67 -23.78 -10.05 -18.85
CA ALA A 67 -25.08 -10.14 -19.50
C ALA A 67 -25.59 -8.79 -20.02
N GLN A 68 -25.34 -7.71 -19.28
CA GLN A 68 -25.62 -6.35 -19.75
C GLN A 68 -24.77 -6.01 -20.98
N VAL A 69 -23.48 -6.37 -21.02
CA VAL A 69 -22.64 -6.16 -22.21
C VAL A 69 -23.20 -6.89 -23.43
N PHE A 70 -23.56 -8.17 -23.31
CA PHE A 70 -24.19 -8.91 -24.41
C PHE A 70 -25.52 -8.28 -24.86
N HIS A 71 -26.36 -7.89 -23.91
CA HIS A 71 -27.63 -7.22 -24.22
C HIS A 71 -27.39 -5.89 -24.94
N LEU A 72 -26.49 -5.04 -24.45
CA LEU A 72 -26.18 -3.74 -25.02
C LEU A 72 -25.53 -3.85 -26.40
N GLN A 73 -24.72 -4.87 -26.66
CA GLN A 73 -24.15 -5.10 -27.99
C GLN A 73 -25.22 -5.50 -29.01
N ALA A 74 -26.21 -6.29 -28.61
CA ALA A 74 -27.30 -6.75 -29.49
C ALA A 74 -28.47 -5.75 -29.60
N ALA A 75 -28.67 -4.90 -28.60
CA ALA A 75 -29.82 -3.99 -28.53
C ALA A 75 -29.76 -2.88 -29.58
N THR A 76 -30.93 -2.50 -30.09
CA THR A 76 -31.12 -1.25 -30.84
C THR A 76 -31.43 -0.14 -29.84
N LEU A 77 -30.43 0.71 -29.58
CA LEU A 77 -30.59 1.86 -28.68
C LEU A 77 -31.00 3.10 -29.48
N PRO A 78 -31.75 4.05 -28.88
CA PRO A 78 -32.08 5.31 -29.52
C PRO A 78 -30.83 6.08 -29.99
N SER A 79 -30.91 6.74 -31.14
CA SER A 79 -29.82 7.60 -31.64
C SER A 79 -29.74 8.94 -30.89
N ALA A 80 -30.87 9.43 -30.38
CA ALA A 80 -30.93 10.65 -29.58
C ALA A 80 -30.30 10.41 -28.20
N PRO A 81 -29.27 11.17 -27.79
CA PRO A 81 -28.57 10.90 -26.53
C PRO A 81 -29.44 10.93 -25.28
N THR A 82 -30.43 11.82 -25.24
CA THR A 82 -31.38 11.94 -24.13
C THR A 82 -32.26 10.70 -24.00
N ALA A 83 -32.81 10.20 -25.11
CA ALA A 83 -33.61 8.98 -25.13
C ALA A 83 -32.77 7.74 -24.79
N CYS A 84 -31.55 7.65 -25.33
CA CYS A 84 -30.65 6.54 -25.02
C CYS A 84 -30.29 6.52 -23.52
N LEU A 85 -29.98 7.66 -22.93
CA LEU A 85 -29.68 7.73 -21.50
C LEU A 85 -30.89 7.32 -20.64
N ALA A 86 -32.10 7.76 -20.99
CA ALA A 86 -33.33 7.39 -20.28
C ALA A 86 -33.60 5.88 -20.31
N ASP A 87 -33.38 5.24 -21.47
CA ASP A 87 -33.52 3.78 -21.62
C ASP A 87 -32.49 3.04 -20.76
N LEU A 88 -31.24 3.51 -20.72
CA LEU A 88 -30.19 2.91 -19.89
C LEU A 88 -30.46 3.07 -18.39
N ILE A 89 -30.99 4.23 -17.96
CA ILE A 89 -31.40 4.46 -16.57
C ILE A 89 -32.52 3.48 -16.20
N THR A 90 -33.51 3.33 -17.08
CA THR A 90 -34.64 2.40 -16.88
C THR A 90 -34.16 0.96 -16.80
N LEU A 91 -33.25 0.55 -17.68
CA LEU A 91 -32.62 -0.76 -17.67
C LEU A 91 -31.90 -1.01 -16.34
N VAL A 92 -30.99 -0.14 -15.90
CA VAL A 92 -30.25 -0.36 -14.65
C VAL A 92 -31.18 -0.33 -13.43
N ALA A 93 -32.24 0.48 -13.45
CA ALA A 93 -33.26 0.51 -12.41
C ALA A 93 -34.01 -0.84 -12.27
N SER A 94 -34.20 -1.57 -13.37
CA SER A 94 -34.93 -2.84 -13.43
C SER A 94 -34.09 -4.09 -13.14
N LEU A 95 -32.79 -3.93 -12.86
CA LEU A 95 -31.86 -5.01 -12.52
C LEU A 95 -31.66 -5.17 -10.99
N PRO A 96 -31.21 -6.35 -10.51
CA PRO A 96 -30.90 -6.58 -9.11
C PRO A 96 -29.80 -5.64 -8.61
N THR A 97 -29.94 -5.13 -7.38
CA THR A 97 -28.89 -4.36 -6.72
C THR A 97 -27.75 -5.27 -6.26
N HIS A 98 -26.51 -4.81 -6.39
CA HIS A 98 -25.33 -5.50 -5.88
C HIS A 98 -25.25 -5.34 -4.36
N THR A 99 -25.81 -6.30 -3.61
CA THR A 99 -25.93 -6.22 -2.14
C THR A 99 -24.80 -6.90 -1.39
N VAL A 100 -23.95 -7.66 -2.07
CA VAL A 100 -22.77 -8.34 -1.50
C VAL A 100 -21.51 -7.72 -2.10
N ARG A 101 -20.55 -7.41 -1.24
CA ARG A 101 -19.26 -6.83 -1.61
C ARG A 101 -18.16 -7.78 -1.14
N SER A 102 -17.15 -8.03 -1.98
CA SER A 102 -15.94 -8.72 -1.52
C SER A 102 -15.09 -7.77 -0.69
N GLU A 103 -14.25 -8.33 0.20
CA GLU A 103 -13.24 -7.54 0.92
C GLU A 103 -12.37 -6.77 -0.09
N GLU A 104 -11.93 -7.42 -1.18
CA GLU A 104 -11.17 -6.81 -2.26
C GLU A 104 -11.90 -5.63 -2.93
N GLN A 105 -13.20 -5.73 -3.22
CA GLN A 105 -13.97 -4.63 -3.82
C GLN A 105 -14.13 -3.44 -2.87
N ILE A 106 -14.34 -3.70 -1.57
CA ILE A 106 -14.38 -2.66 -0.53
C ILE A 106 -13.01 -1.99 -0.41
N GLU A 107 -11.94 -2.78 -0.44
CA GLU A 107 -10.56 -2.33 -0.28
C GLU A 107 -10.04 -1.52 -1.47
N LEU A 108 -10.32 -1.97 -2.70
CA LEU A 108 -9.93 -1.29 -3.94
C LEU A 108 -10.85 -0.11 -4.29
N GLN A 109 -12.01 0.00 -3.62
CA GLN A 109 -13.12 0.88 -4.02
C GLN A 109 -13.44 0.76 -5.52
N GLN A 110 -13.30 -0.45 -6.06
CA GLN A 110 -13.42 -0.73 -7.49
C GLN A 110 -14.83 -1.26 -7.78
N PHE A 111 -15.71 -0.35 -8.18
CA PHE A 111 -17.08 -0.68 -8.60
C PHE A 111 -17.18 -0.58 -10.12
N SER A 112 -17.79 -1.58 -10.74
CA SER A 112 -18.07 -1.55 -12.18
C SER A 112 -18.92 -0.34 -12.54
N THR A 113 -18.61 0.28 -13.67
CA THR A 113 -19.29 1.50 -14.11
C THR A 113 -20.70 1.17 -14.61
N PRO A 114 -21.77 1.72 -14.01
CA PRO A 114 -23.13 1.55 -14.49
C PRO A 114 -23.28 1.99 -15.96
N ALA A 115 -24.11 1.29 -16.73
CA ALA A 115 -24.29 1.57 -18.16
C ALA A 115 -24.63 3.04 -18.50
N PRO A 116 -25.48 3.78 -17.75
CA PRO A 116 -25.69 5.21 -17.96
C PRO A 116 -24.41 6.06 -17.86
N ILE A 117 -23.55 5.76 -16.90
CA ILE A 117 -22.30 6.50 -16.66
C ILE A 117 -21.25 6.11 -17.72
N ALA A 118 -21.22 4.84 -18.11
CA ALA A 118 -20.37 4.36 -19.19
C ALA A 118 -20.71 5.03 -20.53
N TYR A 119 -22.00 5.22 -20.81
CA TYR A 119 -22.49 5.97 -21.96
C TYR A 119 -22.06 7.44 -21.93
N LEU A 120 -22.23 8.12 -20.78
CA LEU A 120 -21.78 9.50 -20.59
C LEU A 120 -20.27 9.64 -20.80
N ALA A 121 -19.46 8.72 -20.27
CA ALA A 121 -18.01 8.75 -20.45
C ALA A 121 -17.60 8.59 -21.92
N ALA A 122 -18.25 7.69 -22.67
CA ALA A 122 -17.99 7.52 -24.10
C ALA A 122 -18.37 8.75 -24.93
N LEU A 123 -19.49 9.41 -24.60
CA LEU A 123 -19.90 10.68 -25.23
C LEU A 123 -18.95 11.83 -24.87
N ALA A 124 -18.55 11.92 -23.60
CA ALA A 124 -17.62 12.94 -23.10
C ALA A 124 -16.24 12.81 -23.77
N ALA A 125 -15.76 11.58 -23.98
CA ALA A 125 -14.56 11.30 -24.75
C ALA A 125 -14.75 11.48 -26.27
N ARG A 126 -15.95 11.81 -26.78
CA ARG A 126 -16.22 11.97 -28.22
C ARG A 126 -15.70 10.78 -29.04
N VAL A 127 -16.02 9.56 -28.63
CA VAL A 127 -15.56 8.35 -29.32
C VAL A 127 -16.19 8.27 -30.72
N THR A 128 -15.38 7.96 -31.73
CA THR A 128 -15.78 7.84 -33.14
C THR A 128 -15.25 6.52 -33.73
N PRO A 129 -15.72 6.11 -34.92
CA PRO A 129 -15.20 4.92 -35.60
C PRO A 129 -13.70 4.99 -35.98
N LEU A 130 -13.11 6.18 -36.01
CA LEU A 130 -11.69 6.36 -36.35
C LEU A 130 -10.76 6.03 -35.19
N ASP A 131 -11.31 5.80 -33.99
CA ASP A 131 -10.53 5.72 -32.78
C ASP A 131 -9.96 4.34 -32.49
N LEU A 132 -8.80 4.38 -31.82
CA LEU A 132 -8.30 3.28 -31.03
C LEU A 132 -8.51 3.66 -29.56
N VAL A 133 -9.46 3.00 -28.90
CA VAL A 133 -9.84 3.24 -27.51
C VAL A 133 -9.15 2.24 -26.61
N LEU A 134 -8.38 2.74 -25.64
CA LEU A 134 -7.83 1.95 -24.55
C LEU A 134 -8.76 2.00 -23.34
N GLU A 135 -9.14 0.83 -22.83
CA GLU A 135 -9.72 0.68 -21.50
C GLU A 135 -8.77 -0.15 -20.63
N PRO A 136 -8.00 0.48 -19.72
CA PRO A 136 -6.93 -0.18 -19.01
C PRO A 136 -7.41 -1.01 -17.81
N SER A 137 -8.65 -0.84 -17.37
CA SER A 137 -9.25 -1.53 -16.22
C SER A 137 -10.68 -1.97 -16.55
N ALA A 138 -10.79 -2.89 -17.49
CA ALA A 138 -12.01 -3.09 -18.26
C ALA A 138 -13.15 -3.86 -17.56
N GLY A 139 -12.84 -4.58 -16.49
CA GLY A 139 -13.79 -5.46 -15.82
C GLY A 139 -14.42 -6.44 -16.81
N THR A 140 -15.75 -6.46 -16.85
CA THR A 140 -16.55 -7.26 -17.80
C THR A 140 -16.83 -6.53 -19.12
N GLY A 141 -16.47 -5.23 -19.22
CA GLY A 141 -16.47 -4.46 -20.48
C GLY A 141 -17.65 -3.52 -20.71
N LEU A 142 -18.31 -3.03 -19.65
CA LEU A 142 -19.43 -2.09 -19.77
C LEU A 142 -19.05 -0.74 -20.41
N LEU A 143 -17.87 -0.19 -20.12
CA LEU A 143 -17.35 1.02 -20.79
C LEU A 143 -17.00 0.71 -22.26
N ALA A 144 -16.25 -0.39 -22.50
CA ALA A 144 -15.89 -0.87 -23.84
C ALA A 144 -17.10 -1.07 -24.75
N ALA A 145 -18.24 -1.51 -24.21
CA ALA A 145 -19.45 -1.74 -24.99
C ALA A 145 -19.88 -0.48 -25.76
N PHE A 146 -19.83 0.70 -25.14
CA PHE A 146 -20.22 1.95 -25.80
C PHE A 146 -19.17 2.42 -26.80
N ALA A 147 -17.88 2.22 -26.53
CA ALA A 147 -16.82 2.49 -27.50
C ALA A 147 -16.96 1.58 -28.75
N ARG A 148 -17.27 0.29 -28.56
CA ARG A 148 -17.55 -0.64 -29.66
C ARG A 148 -18.77 -0.22 -30.48
N ARG A 149 -19.85 0.21 -29.81
CA ARG A 149 -21.08 0.69 -30.48
C ARG A 149 -20.85 1.97 -31.27
N ALA A 150 -19.92 2.81 -30.83
CA ALA A 150 -19.45 3.97 -31.59
C ALA A 150 -18.55 3.60 -32.79
N GLY A 151 -18.29 2.31 -33.02
CA GLY A 151 -17.49 1.79 -34.13
C GLY A 151 -15.99 1.81 -33.89
N ALA A 152 -15.52 2.15 -32.68
CA ALA A 152 -14.09 2.26 -32.40
C ALA A 152 -13.41 0.90 -32.30
N ARG A 153 -12.12 0.88 -32.64
CA ARG A 153 -11.23 -0.25 -32.32
C ARG A 153 -10.85 -0.19 -30.85
N LEU A 154 -10.67 -1.36 -30.24
CA LEU A 154 -10.46 -1.47 -28.80
C LEU A 154 -9.08 -2.06 -28.47
N VAL A 155 -8.54 -1.62 -27.33
CA VAL A 155 -7.45 -2.26 -26.59
C VAL A 155 -7.96 -2.43 -25.17
N LEU A 156 -8.07 -3.67 -24.72
CA LEU A 156 -8.73 -3.99 -23.46
C LEU A 156 -7.72 -4.65 -22.52
N ASN A 157 -7.75 -4.23 -21.26
CA ASN A 157 -6.92 -4.80 -20.21
C ASN A 157 -7.76 -5.09 -18.96
N GLU A 158 -7.72 -6.32 -18.47
CA GLU A 158 -8.33 -6.71 -17.21
C GLU A 158 -7.39 -7.67 -16.47
N LEU A 159 -7.10 -7.34 -15.21
CA LEU A 159 -6.11 -8.05 -14.43
C LEU A 159 -6.67 -9.36 -13.84
N ASP A 160 -7.94 -9.34 -13.40
CA ASP A 160 -8.57 -10.52 -12.83
C ASP A 160 -8.76 -11.60 -13.92
N PRO A 161 -8.22 -12.82 -13.72
CA PRO A 161 -8.28 -13.86 -14.74
C PRO A 161 -9.69 -14.24 -15.20
N ALA A 162 -10.66 -14.27 -14.29
CA ALA A 162 -12.04 -14.68 -14.59
C ALA A 162 -12.77 -13.59 -15.38
N ARG A 163 -12.69 -12.33 -14.93
CA ARG A 163 -13.26 -11.19 -15.66
C ARG A 163 -12.57 -10.97 -17.01
N ALA A 164 -11.27 -11.21 -17.11
CA ALA A 164 -10.56 -11.13 -18.39
C ALA A 164 -11.05 -12.18 -19.41
N GLU A 165 -11.44 -13.37 -18.97
CA GLU A 165 -12.03 -14.40 -19.83
C GLU A 165 -13.46 -14.04 -20.26
N MET A 166 -14.27 -13.52 -19.33
CA MET A 166 -15.59 -12.94 -19.64
C MET A 166 -15.48 -11.82 -20.68
N LEU A 167 -14.52 -10.91 -20.49
CA LEU A 167 -14.25 -9.79 -21.39
C LEU A 167 -13.79 -10.27 -22.76
N GLN A 168 -12.91 -11.27 -22.82
CA GLN A 168 -12.45 -11.85 -24.08
C GLN A 168 -13.60 -12.48 -24.87
N THR A 169 -14.58 -13.06 -24.17
CA THR A 169 -15.80 -13.62 -24.77
C THR A 169 -16.74 -12.53 -25.28
N ALA A 170 -16.87 -11.42 -24.55
CA ALA A 170 -17.68 -10.28 -24.98
C ALA A 170 -17.09 -9.54 -26.19
N PHE A 171 -15.78 -9.59 -26.39
CA PHE A 171 -15.07 -8.91 -27.46
C PHE A 171 -14.08 -9.85 -28.17
N PRO A 172 -14.56 -10.87 -28.91
CA PRO A 172 -13.71 -11.92 -29.48
C PRO A 172 -12.67 -11.40 -30.48
N ASP A 173 -12.98 -10.32 -31.19
CA ASP A 173 -12.08 -9.69 -32.16
C ASP A 173 -11.04 -8.73 -31.53
N THR A 174 -10.93 -8.72 -30.20
CA THR A 174 -10.03 -7.82 -29.47
C THR A 174 -9.17 -8.62 -28.51
N THR A 175 -7.85 -8.41 -28.57
CA THR A 175 -6.92 -8.98 -27.61
C THR A 175 -7.12 -8.35 -26.24
N VAL A 176 -7.42 -9.17 -25.24
CA VAL A 176 -7.45 -8.77 -23.83
C VAL A 176 -6.09 -9.03 -23.18
N THR A 177 -5.43 -7.98 -22.70
CA THR A 177 -4.21 -8.11 -21.88
C THR A 177 -4.55 -8.20 -20.39
N ARG A 178 -3.60 -8.69 -19.59
CA ARG A 178 -3.76 -8.87 -18.12
C ARG A 178 -2.65 -8.16 -17.34
N HIS A 179 -2.28 -6.97 -17.80
CA HIS A 179 -1.23 -6.17 -17.20
C HIS A 179 -1.76 -5.41 -15.98
N ASP A 180 -0.88 -5.11 -15.03
CA ASP A 180 -1.16 -4.07 -14.05
C ASP A 180 -1.31 -2.73 -14.79
N ALA A 181 -2.47 -2.10 -14.63
CA ALA A 181 -2.81 -0.88 -15.34
C ALA A 181 -1.98 0.33 -14.90
N GLU A 182 -1.33 0.31 -13.74
CA GLU A 182 -0.29 1.30 -13.40
C GLU A 182 0.91 1.25 -14.33
N LEU A 183 1.20 0.07 -14.88
CA LEU A 183 2.33 -0.20 -15.76
C LEU A 183 1.89 -0.37 -17.21
N ILE A 184 0.65 0.04 -17.55
CA ILE A 184 0.10 -0.13 -18.90
C ILE A 184 0.95 0.60 -19.95
N HIS A 185 1.60 1.70 -19.54
CA HIS A 185 2.54 2.42 -20.39
C HIS A 185 3.77 1.57 -20.74
N ASP A 186 4.26 0.75 -19.81
CA ASP A 186 5.49 -0.02 -20.01
C ASP A 186 5.20 -1.40 -20.63
N LEU A 187 4.04 -1.98 -20.31
CA LEU A 187 3.72 -3.37 -20.62
C LEU A 187 2.96 -3.58 -21.94
N LEU A 188 2.18 -2.60 -22.41
CA LEU A 188 1.52 -2.74 -23.72
C LEU A 188 2.54 -2.79 -24.86
N ALA A 189 2.20 -3.41 -25.98
CA ALA A 189 3.08 -3.43 -27.15
C ALA A 189 3.43 -1.99 -27.59
N PRO A 190 4.70 -1.68 -27.94
CA PRO A 190 5.13 -0.30 -28.24
C PRO A 190 4.35 0.38 -29.37
N GLY A 191 3.83 -0.38 -30.35
CA GLY A 191 3.05 0.17 -31.47
C GLY A 191 1.59 0.50 -31.14
N ILE A 192 1.14 0.27 -29.90
CA ILE A 192 -0.22 0.60 -29.47
C ILE A 192 -0.25 2.05 -28.97
N HIS A 193 -0.90 2.90 -29.77
CA HIS A 193 -1.05 4.33 -29.54
C HIS A 193 -2.53 4.72 -29.58
N PRO A 194 -3.25 4.66 -28.43
CA PRO A 194 -4.66 5.01 -28.38
C PRO A 194 -4.90 6.49 -28.70
N THR A 195 -5.99 6.75 -29.41
CA THR A 195 -6.52 8.10 -29.65
C THR A 195 -7.51 8.50 -28.57
N ALA A 196 -8.15 7.54 -27.90
CA ALA A 196 -9.03 7.76 -26.76
C ALA A 196 -8.70 6.80 -25.60
N VAL A 197 -8.97 7.25 -24.38
CA VAL A 197 -8.95 6.41 -23.18
C VAL A 197 -10.29 6.55 -22.45
N LEU A 198 -10.87 5.43 -22.04
CA LEU A 198 -11.96 5.37 -21.07
C LEU A 198 -11.43 4.66 -19.83
N ILE A 199 -11.49 5.28 -18.65
CA ILE A 199 -10.89 4.71 -17.45
C ILE A 199 -11.75 4.95 -16.20
N ASN A 200 -11.94 3.89 -15.43
CA ASN A 200 -12.45 3.91 -14.06
C ASN A 200 -11.43 3.16 -13.18
N PRO A 201 -10.35 3.82 -12.74
CA PRO A 201 -9.29 3.16 -12.02
C PRO A 201 -9.74 2.84 -10.58
N PRO A 202 -9.06 1.92 -9.87
CA PRO A 202 -9.32 1.73 -8.45
C PRO A 202 -9.01 3.02 -7.67
N PHE A 203 -9.87 3.38 -6.70
CA PHE A 203 -9.79 4.68 -6.03
C PHE A 203 -8.88 4.71 -4.81
N SER A 204 -8.64 3.55 -4.18
CA SER A 204 -7.98 3.48 -2.88
C SER A 204 -6.85 2.47 -2.80
N ARG A 205 -6.53 1.70 -3.85
CA ARG A 205 -5.44 0.72 -3.85
C ARG A 205 -4.99 0.36 -5.26
N SER A 206 -3.74 -0.08 -5.37
CA SER A 206 -3.15 -0.67 -6.57
C SER A 206 -2.49 -2.00 -6.19
N LEU A 207 -2.18 -2.86 -7.16
CA LEU A 207 -1.53 -4.14 -6.82
C LEU A 207 -0.21 -3.92 -6.08
N GLY A 208 -0.03 -4.65 -4.99
CA GLY A 208 1.15 -4.52 -4.12
C GLY A 208 1.13 -3.31 -3.19
N ARG A 209 0.03 -2.54 -3.12
CA ARG A 209 -0.15 -1.42 -2.18
C ARG A 209 -1.50 -1.51 -1.47
N HIS A 210 -1.54 -1.45 -0.12
CA HIS A 210 -2.82 -1.14 0.54
C HIS A 210 -3.06 0.38 0.52
N ALA A 211 -4.17 0.85 1.12
CA ALA A 211 -4.71 2.22 1.10
C ALA A 211 -3.80 3.28 0.43
N ASP A 212 -3.91 3.39 -0.88
CA ASP A 212 -3.11 4.24 -1.75
C ASP A 212 -4.00 5.34 -2.33
N PRO A 213 -3.99 6.55 -1.75
CA PRO A 213 -4.81 7.66 -2.23
C PRO A 213 -4.39 8.14 -3.62
N LEU A 214 -3.24 7.67 -4.13
CA LEU A 214 -2.67 8.04 -5.42
C LEU A 214 -2.83 6.92 -6.46
N ALA A 215 -3.52 5.82 -6.14
CA ALA A 215 -3.76 4.69 -7.05
C ALA A 215 -4.39 5.16 -8.36
N ALA A 216 -5.52 5.85 -8.26
CA ALA A 216 -6.24 6.40 -9.41
C ALA A 216 -5.36 7.29 -10.30
N PHE A 217 -4.45 8.08 -9.70
CA PHE A 217 -3.54 8.97 -10.42
C PHE A 217 -2.43 8.24 -11.17
N ARG A 218 -1.94 7.10 -10.67
CA ARG A 218 -0.92 6.32 -11.38
C ARG A 218 -1.49 5.58 -12.59
N HIS A 219 -2.65 4.95 -12.41
CA HIS A 219 -3.40 4.35 -13.50
C HIS A 219 -3.73 5.40 -14.58
N LEU A 220 -4.18 6.58 -14.15
CA LEU A 220 -4.46 7.70 -15.05
C LEU A 220 -3.20 8.15 -15.80
N ARG A 221 -2.09 8.39 -15.08
CA ARG A 221 -0.82 8.82 -15.69
C ARG A 221 -0.32 7.82 -16.74
N ALA A 222 -0.34 6.52 -16.42
CA ALA A 222 0.12 5.48 -17.32
C ALA A 222 -0.73 5.44 -18.61
N ALA A 223 -2.04 5.60 -18.50
CA ALA A 223 -2.92 5.70 -19.66
C ALA A 223 -2.67 6.99 -20.49
N LEU A 224 -2.49 8.14 -19.84
CA LEU A 224 -2.21 9.42 -20.52
C LEU A 224 -0.85 9.45 -21.21
N LEU A 225 0.16 8.74 -20.69
CA LEU A 225 1.46 8.57 -21.34
C LEU A 225 1.32 7.82 -22.67
N ARG A 226 0.38 6.86 -22.78
CA ARG A 226 0.07 6.13 -24.03
C ARG A 226 -0.79 6.91 -25.02
N LEU A 227 -1.60 7.84 -24.54
CA LEU A 227 -2.47 8.67 -25.36
C LEU A 227 -1.64 9.48 -26.38
N VAL A 228 -2.06 9.53 -27.64
CA VAL A 228 -1.40 10.36 -28.66
C VAL A 228 -1.66 11.85 -28.44
N PRO A 229 -0.81 12.76 -28.97
CA PRO A 229 -1.14 14.19 -29.02
C PRO A 229 -2.49 14.43 -29.71
N GLY A 230 -3.33 15.30 -29.15
CA GLY A 230 -4.71 15.53 -29.58
C GLY A 230 -5.70 14.43 -29.15
N GLY A 231 -5.21 13.37 -28.49
CA GLY A 231 -6.07 12.35 -27.89
C GLY A 231 -6.78 12.86 -26.63
N ARG A 232 -7.82 12.15 -26.23
CA ARG A 232 -8.68 12.48 -25.07
C ARG A 232 -8.94 11.30 -24.15
N CYS A 233 -8.98 11.56 -22.86
CA CYS A 233 -9.21 10.57 -21.82
C CYS A 233 -10.42 10.97 -20.98
N ALA A 234 -11.48 10.16 -20.97
CA ALA A 234 -12.55 10.30 -19.98
C ALA A 234 -12.24 9.42 -18.76
N ALA A 235 -11.97 10.06 -17.64
CA ALA A 235 -11.65 9.43 -16.37
C ALA A 235 -12.81 9.58 -15.38
N ILE A 236 -13.21 8.46 -14.77
CA ILE A 236 -14.16 8.42 -13.66
C ILE A 236 -13.35 8.35 -12.37
N LEU A 237 -13.46 9.37 -11.51
CA LEU A 237 -12.61 9.54 -10.34
C LEU A 237 -13.44 9.86 -9.08
N PRO A 238 -12.94 9.64 -7.86
CA PRO A 238 -13.71 9.95 -6.65
C PRO A 238 -13.82 11.47 -6.45
N ASP A 239 -14.90 11.92 -5.79
CA ASP A 239 -15.19 13.32 -5.49
C ASP A 239 -14.05 14.06 -4.78
N ARG A 240 -13.30 13.36 -3.92
CA ARG A 240 -12.14 13.86 -3.16
C ARG A 240 -10.93 14.31 -4.02
N VAL A 241 -10.93 14.07 -5.34
CA VAL A 241 -9.83 14.52 -6.21
C VAL A 241 -9.74 16.05 -6.23
N ASP A 242 -8.61 16.57 -5.77
CA ASP A 242 -8.23 17.98 -5.82
C ASP A 242 -7.35 18.26 -7.05
N THR A 243 -7.89 19.05 -7.99
CA THR A 243 -7.22 19.42 -9.25
C THR A 243 -6.10 20.45 -9.06
N SER A 244 -5.99 21.07 -7.89
CA SER A 244 -4.86 21.95 -7.55
C SER A 244 -3.67 21.18 -6.95
N SER A 245 -3.87 19.91 -6.57
CA SER A 245 -2.85 19.12 -5.91
C SER A 245 -1.67 18.81 -6.83
N ARG A 246 -0.45 18.79 -6.26
CA ARG A 246 0.77 18.43 -7.01
C ARG A 246 0.69 17.03 -7.63
N ALA A 247 -0.02 16.11 -6.99
CA ALA A 247 -0.21 14.75 -7.50
C ALA A 247 -1.10 14.72 -8.75
N TRP A 248 -2.18 15.51 -8.78
CA TRP A 248 -3.00 15.69 -9.98
C TRP A 248 -2.20 16.32 -11.13
N ILE A 249 -1.48 17.41 -10.85
CA ILE A 249 -0.63 18.11 -11.83
C ILE A 249 0.38 17.15 -12.45
N ASN A 250 1.04 16.33 -11.63
CA ASN A 250 2.00 15.33 -12.12
C ASN A 250 1.33 14.19 -12.91
N ALA A 251 0.14 13.75 -12.51
CA ALA A 251 -0.57 12.67 -13.18
C ALA A 251 -1.10 13.09 -14.55
N THR A 252 -1.44 14.37 -14.70
CA THR A 252 -2.07 14.96 -15.89
C THR A 252 -1.11 15.80 -16.73
N GLU A 253 0.19 15.73 -16.44
CA GLU A 253 1.23 16.48 -17.14
C GLU A 253 1.10 16.38 -18.67
N GLY A 254 1.07 17.53 -19.34
CA GLY A 254 0.90 17.61 -20.79
C GLY A 254 -0.55 17.44 -21.29
N CYS A 255 -1.53 17.36 -20.40
CA CYS A 255 -2.96 17.31 -20.73
C CYS A 255 -3.72 18.49 -20.10
N GLY A 256 -4.65 19.08 -20.83
CA GLY A 256 -5.60 20.06 -20.29
C GLY A 256 -6.92 19.40 -19.89
N LEU A 257 -7.57 19.93 -18.85
CA LEU A 257 -8.88 19.48 -18.38
C LEU A 257 -9.98 20.20 -19.18
N SER A 258 -10.68 19.51 -20.08
CA SER A 258 -11.70 20.10 -20.96
C SER A 258 -13.13 19.96 -20.43
N LEU A 259 -13.38 19.03 -19.50
CA LEU A 259 -14.68 18.82 -18.86
C LEU A 259 -14.47 18.31 -17.43
N HIS A 260 -15.24 18.82 -16.47
CA HIS A 260 -15.17 18.42 -15.07
C HIS A 260 -16.57 18.41 -14.44
N LEU A 261 -17.19 17.24 -14.37
CA LEU A 261 -18.55 17.06 -13.85
C LEU A 261 -18.54 16.26 -12.55
N LEU A 262 -19.19 16.74 -11.50
CA LEU A 262 -19.53 15.94 -10.32
C LEU A 262 -20.92 15.32 -10.54
N LEU A 263 -21.03 13.99 -10.47
CA LEU A 263 -22.26 13.26 -10.68
C LEU A 263 -23.13 13.16 -9.40
N PRO A 264 -24.43 12.85 -9.52
CA PRO A 264 -25.31 12.64 -8.38
C PRO A 264 -24.80 11.54 -7.44
N ALA A 265 -24.93 11.72 -6.12
CA ALA A 265 -24.38 10.79 -5.12
C ALA A 265 -24.94 9.34 -5.22
N ASN A 266 -26.15 9.17 -5.75
CA ASN A 266 -26.80 7.87 -5.93
C ASN A 266 -26.51 7.22 -7.30
N ALA A 267 -25.66 7.80 -8.15
CA ALA A 267 -25.42 7.33 -9.51
C ALA A 267 -24.89 5.88 -9.57
N TYR A 268 -24.21 5.41 -8.51
CA TYR A 268 -23.70 4.05 -8.38
C TYR A 268 -24.54 3.13 -7.46
N ALA A 269 -25.70 3.58 -6.96
CA ALA A 269 -26.45 2.87 -5.91
C ALA A 269 -26.79 1.42 -6.29
N LYS A 270 -27.14 1.15 -7.55
CA LYS A 270 -27.42 -0.20 -8.07
C LYS A 270 -26.20 -1.12 -8.09
N HIS A 271 -25.01 -0.54 -8.22
CA HIS A 271 -23.72 -1.25 -8.20
C HIS A 271 -23.13 -1.30 -6.78
N GLY A 272 -23.94 -0.98 -5.77
CA GLY A 272 -23.61 -1.25 -4.38
C GLY A 272 -22.80 -0.16 -3.69
N THR A 273 -22.71 1.06 -4.22
CA THR A 273 -22.02 2.18 -3.54
C THR A 273 -22.78 3.51 -3.67
N GLY A 274 -22.68 4.35 -2.65
CA GLY A 274 -23.20 5.73 -2.62
C GLY A 274 -22.11 6.79 -2.65
N HIS A 275 -20.86 6.40 -2.97
CA HIS A 275 -19.77 7.36 -3.14
C HIS A 275 -20.02 8.25 -4.36
N ALA A 276 -19.91 9.56 -4.17
CA ALA A 276 -19.97 10.51 -5.27
C ALA A 276 -18.71 10.39 -6.15
N VAL A 277 -18.90 10.53 -7.46
CA VAL A 277 -17.82 10.42 -8.45
C VAL A 277 -17.86 11.60 -9.43
N LYS A 278 -16.72 11.86 -10.06
CA LYS A 278 -16.53 12.86 -11.10
C LYS A 278 -16.29 12.19 -12.45
N ILE A 279 -16.82 12.76 -13.54
CA ILE A 279 -16.35 12.52 -14.91
C ILE A 279 -15.46 13.69 -15.31
N MET A 280 -14.22 13.38 -15.69
CA MET A 280 -13.22 14.37 -16.10
C MET A 280 -12.68 14.01 -17.48
N VAL A 281 -12.65 14.98 -18.41
CA VAL A 281 -12.07 14.77 -19.75
C VAL A 281 -10.76 15.53 -19.86
N LEU A 282 -9.69 14.79 -20.16
CA LEU A 282 -8.34 15.32 -20.32
C LEU A 282 -7.92 15.23 -21.79
N GLU A 283 -7.37 16.31 -22.35
CA GLU A 283 -6.93 16.39 -23.75
C GLU A 283 -5.42 16.62 -23.83
N LYS A 284 -4.71 15.73 -24.53
CA LYS A 284 -3.24 15.78 -24.60
C LYS A 284 -2.76 16.86 -25.56
N GLY A 285 -1.96 17.79 -25.06
CA GLY A 285 -1.39 18.89 -25.85
C GLY A 285 -2.33 20.10 -26.05
N THR A 286 -3.57 20.04 -25.57
CA THR A 286 -4.50 21.19 -25.56
C THR A 286 -4.53 21.78 -24.15
N PRO A 287 -4.00 22.99 -23.90
CA PRO A 287 -4.12 23.61 -22.60
C PRO A 287 -5.57 24.01 -22.34
N SER A 288 -6.14 23.51 -21.24
CA SER A 288 -7.50 23.82 -20.77
C SER A 288 -7.60 23.55 -19.27
N ASP A 289 -8.47 24.29 -18.60
CA ASP A 289 -8.74 24.12 -17.17
C ASP A 289 -10.23 24.38 -16.90
N ALA A 290 -11.06 23.37 -17.18
CA ALA A 290 -12.49 23.44 -16.98
C ALA A 290 -12.84 23.39 -15.49
N GLY A 291 -13.59 24.40 -15.04
CA GLY A 291 -14.14 24.46 -13.68
C GLY A 291 -15.11 23.30 -13.41
N MET A 292 -15.20 22.90 -12.15
CA MET A 292 -16.09 21.81 -11.72
C MET A 292 -17.56 22.23 -11.77
N VAL A 293 -18.40 21.38 -12.36
CA VAL A 293 -19.85 21.57 -12.45
C VAL A 293 -20.55 20.42 -11.72
N ALA A 294 -21.32 20.74 -10.67
CA ALA A 294 -22.15 19.77 -9.96
C ALA A 294 -23.46 19.51 -10.72
N CYS A 295 -23.73 18.23 -11.00
CA CYS A 295 -24.94 17.79 -11.70
C CYS A 295 -25.88 17.10 -10.72
N GLU A 296 -27.12 17.59 -10.61
CA GLU A 296 -28.16 16.99 -9.76
C GLU A 296 -28.74 15.71 -10.36
N THR A 297 -28.69 15.55 -11.69
CA THR A 297 -29.14 14.35 -12.41
C THR A 297 -28.17 13.95 -13.52
N LEU A 298 -28.29 12.72 -14.03
CA LEU A 298 -27.49 12.26 -15.17
C LEU A 298 -27.87 12.97 -16.47
N GLU A 299 -29.12 13.41 -16.60
CA GLU A 299 -29.61 14.22 -17.72
C GLU A 299 -28.95 15.61 -17.72
N ALA A 300 -28.75 16.21 -16.54
CA ALA A 300 -27.99 17.46 -16.42
C ALA A 300 -26.53 17.26 -16.87
N ALA A 301 -25.89 16.15 -16.44
CA ALA A 301 -24.54 15.80 -16.90
C ALA A 301 -24.49 15.62 -18.43
N LEU A 302 -25.49 14.96 -19.03
CA LEU A 302 -25.60 14.80 -20.48
C LEU A 302 -25.71 16.15 -21.20
N ALA A 303 -26.47 17.09 -20.66
CA ALA A 303 -26.62 18.43 -21.24
C ALA A 303 -25.26 19.14 -21.33
N TYR A 304 -24.44 19.07 -20.28
CA TYR A 304 -23.08 19.62 -20.29
C TYR A 304 -22.17 18.89 -21.28
N VAL A 305 -22.18 17.56 -21.31
CA VAL A 305 -21.42 16.75 -22.27
C VAL A 305 -21.78 17.15 -23.71
N THR A 306 -23.07 17.30 -24.00
CA THR A 306 -23.56 17.65 -25.34
C THR A 306 -23.19 19.09 -25.71
N ALA A 307 -23.25 20.03 -24.75
CA ALA A 307 -22.88 21.42 -24.98
C ALA A 307 -21.39 21.59 -25.30
N VAL A 308 -20.50 20.89 -24.59
CA VAL A 308 -19.05 20.90 -24.86
C VAL A 308 -18.70 20.25 -26.20
N ASN A 309 -19.53 19.30 -26.65
CA ASN A 309 -19.36 18.62 -27.93
C ASN A 309 -19.95 19.40 -29.13
N ALA A 310 -20.62 20.54 -28.91
CA ALA A 310 -21.15 21.36 -30.00
C ALA A 310 -19.99 22.03 -30.76
N PRO A 311 -20.00 22.02 -32.11
CA PRO A 311 -18.92 22.63 -32.89
C PRO A 311 -18.85 24.15 -32.63
N ALA A 312 -17.69 24.62 -32.16
CA ALA A 312 -17.42 26.05 -32.01
C ALA A 312 -17.38 26.72 -33.41
N ILE A 313 -18.14 27.80 -33.57
CA ILE A 313 -18.05 28.67 -34.76
C ILE A 313 -16.63 29.24 -34.82
N ALA A 314 -15.92 28.93 -35.91
CA ALA A 314 -14.48 29.12 -36.04
C ALA A 314 -14.04 30.61 -36.06
N ALA A 315 -13.03 30.92 -35.26
CA ALA A 315 -12.14 32.07 -35.46
C ALA A 315 -10.77 31.56 -35.96
N PRO A 316 -10.04 32.32 -36.80
CA PRO A 316 -8.92 31.78 -37.57
C PRO A 316 -7.67 31.61 -36.70
N SER A 317 -7.06 30.42 -36.78
CA SER A 317 -5.78 30.08 -36.15
C SER A 317 -4.59 30.49 -37.03
N PRO A 318 -3.43 30.84 -36.43
CA PRO A 318 -2.24 31.19 -37.18
C PRO A 318 -1.53 29.96 -37.78
N ARG A 319 -0.88 30.21 -38.92
CA ARG A 319 -0.31 29.26 -39.88
C ARG A 319 0.65 28.22 -39.29
N SER A 320 0.43 26.97 -39.69
CA SER A 320 1.40 25.86 -39.64
C SER A 320 2.58 26.10 -40.58
N MET A 321 3.81 25.92 -40.08
CA MET A 321 5.01 25.81 -40.92
C MET A 321 5.14 24.38 -41.44
N LYS A 322 5.21 24.24 -42.77
CA LYS A 322 5.45 22.98 -43.48
C LYS A 322 6.92 22.56 -43.37
N ALA A 323 7.16 21.31 -43.00
CA ALA A 323 8.42 20.62 -43.31
C ALA A 323 8.28 19.89 -44.65
N GLY A 324 9.26 20.04 -45.54
CA GLY A 324 9.27 19.51 -46.91
C GLY A 324 9.53 18.00 -47.03
N PRO A 325 9.43 17.41 -48.23
CA PRO A 325 9.50 15.97 -48.43
C PRO A 325 10.97 15.51 -48.55
N ALA A 326 11.32 14.39 -47.91
CA ALA A 326 12.59 13.71 -48.14
C ALA A 326 12.38 12.44 -48.98
N SER A 327 13.28 12.30 -49.97
CA SER A 327 13.28 11.34 -51.08
C SER A 327 13.46 9.88 -50.66
N LEU A 328 12.90 9.00 -51.49
CA LEU A 328 13.18 7.57 -51.59
C LEU A 328 14.49 7.32 -52.34
N LEU A 329 15.13 6.17 -52.05
CA LEU A 329 16.26 5.48 -52.73
C LEU A 329 17.69 5.73 -52.22
N GLY A 330 18.22 4.69 -51.54
CA GLY A 330 19.46 4.02 -51.95
C GLY A 330 20.77 4.40 -51.23
N GLY A 331 21.45 3.38 -50.68
CA GLY A 331 22.91 3.32 -50.70
C GLY A 331 23.65 3.25 -49.35
N LEU A 332 24.10 2.04 -49.04
CA LEU A 332 25.16 1.63 -48.10
C LEU A 332 26.20 2.71 -47.71
N VAL A 333 26.44 2.87 -46.39
CA VAL A 333 27.74 2.79 -45.68
C VAL A 333 27.70 3.58 -44.36
N ALA A 334 28.34 2.98 -43.35
CA ALA A 334 28.67 3.46 -42.00
C ALA A 334 27.50 3.62 -41.00
N ARG A 335 27.37 2.61 -40.11
CA ARG A 335 26.68 2.75 -38.82
C ARG A 335 27.19 4.01 -38.10
N PRO A 336 26.36 5.01 -37.79
CA PRO A 336 26.69 5.91 -36.72
C PRO A 336 26.70 5.07 -35.45
N ARG A 337 27.80 5.10 -34.69
CA ARG A 337 27.76 4.74 -33.28
C ARG A 337 26.64 5.58 -32.67
N LEU A 338 25.52 4.94 -32.33
CA LEU A 338 24.57 5.49 -31.38
C LEU A 338 25.41 5.85 -30.16
N LEU A 339 25.59 7.14 -29.94
CA LEU A 339 25.89 7.64 -28.62
C LEU A 339 24.77 7.06 -27.76
N SER A 340 25.15 6.10 -26.91
CA SER A 340 24.28 5.65 -25.83
C SER A 340 23.65 6.91 -25.23
N PRO A 341 22.33 6.93 -24.97
CA PRO A 341 21.80 7.93 -24.05
C PRO A 341 22.71 7.81 -22.84
N ALA A 342 23.34 8.91 -22.44
CA ALA A 342 24.19 8.91 -21.26
C ALA A 342 23.39 8.23 -20.17
N GLY A 343 23.83 7.01 -19.80
CA GLY A 343 23.14 6.24 -18.80
C GLY A 343 22.97 7.17 -17.62
N ALA A 344 21.75 7.32 -17.10
CA ALA A 344 21.60 7.83 -15.77
C ALA A 344 22.44 6.91 -14.89
N ARG A 345 23.66 7.35 -14.59
CA ARG A 345 24.56 6.63 -13.70
C ARG A 345 23.78 6.47 -12.39
N PRO A 346 23.82 5.30 -11.75
CA PRO A 346 23.24 5.16 -10.42
C PRO A 346 23.81 6.28 -9.53
N ILE A 347 22.93 6.98 -8.80
CA ILE A 347 23.30 8.14 -7.95
C ILE A 347 24.30 7.74 -6.85
N ILE A 348 24.44 6.44 -6.59
CA ILE A 348 25.44 5.82 -5.69
C ILE A 348 26.89 5.96 -6.24
N ALA A 349 27.08 6.45 -7.48
CA ALA A 349 28.38 6.83 -8.03
C ALA A 349 28.74 8.32 -7.83
N ALA A 350 27.96 9.08 -7.03
CA ALA A 350 28.35 10.41 -6.57
C ALA A 350 29.49 10.31 -5.54
N ALA A 351 30.29 11.37 -5.39
CA ALA A 351 31.31 11.42 -4.35
C ALA A 351 30.65 11.27 -2.97
N THR A 352 31.00 10.21 -2.24
CA THR A 352 30.61 10.01 -0.83
C THR A 352 31.36 11.01 0.04
N ARG A 353 30.69 11.56 1.05
CA ARG A 353 31.30 12.44 2.06
C ARG A 353 31.08 11.85 3.44
N ASP A 354 32.12 11.92 4.26
CA ASP A 354 32.00 11.70 5.70
C ASP A 354 31.25 12.88 6.31
N ILE A 355 30.31 12.61 7.21
CA ILE A 355 29.58 13.63 7.94
C ILE A 355 30.37 13.99 9.20
N ASP A 356 31.06 15.12 9.13
CA ASP A 356 31.81 15.68 10.25
C ASP A 356 30.92 16.47 11.22
N TYR A 357 31.29 16.44 12.49
CA TYR A 357 30.63 17.16 13.56
C TYR A 357 31.63 17.55 14.66
N ALA A 358 31.32 18.62 15.39
CA ALA A 358 32.07 19.01 16.58
C ALA A 358 31.42 18.39 17.82
N VAL A 359 32.23 17.79 18.70
CA VAL A 359 31.76 17.27 20.00
C VAL A 359 31.87 18.34 21.06
N LEU A 360 30.77 18.64 21.74
CA LEU A 360 30.72 19.65 22.78
C LEU A 360 31.30 19.13 24.10
N ALA A 361 32.18 19.93 24.72
CA ALA A 361 32.75 19.61 26.03
C ALA A 361 31.65 19.57 27.11
N ASP A 362 30.82 20.60 27.12
CA ASP A 362 29.61 20.74 27.94
C ASP A 362 28.34 20.51 27.10
N PRO A 363 27.24 20.00 27.67
CA PRO A 363 26.00 19.84 26.92
C PRO A 363 25.49 21.17 26.36
N ALA A 364 24.87 21.14 25.18
CA ALA A 364 24.19 22.29 24.62
C ALA A 364 23.08 22.80 25.59
N PRO A 365 22.93 24.14 25.76
CA PRO A 365 21.90 24.70 26.62
C PRO A 365 20.50 24.12 26.34
N VAL A 366 19.73 23.92 27.40
CA VAL A 366 18.33 23.47 27.29
C VAL A 366 17.46 24.71 27.11
N GLY A 367 16.50 24.67 26.19
CA GLY A 367 15.48 25.73 26.06
C GLY A 367 14.45 25.71 27.20
N ASP A 368 13.59 26.71 27.25
CA ASP A 368 12.56 26.81 28.29
C ASP A 368 11.52 25.68 28.15
N ALA A 369 11.14 25.10 29.29
CA ALA A 369 10.14 24.05 29.34
C ALA A 369 8.72 24.59 29.12
N VAL A 370 7.94 23.88 28.31
CA VAL A 370 6.50 24.14 28.12
C VAL A 370 5.74 22.90 28.58
N GLY A 371 5.10 22.98 29.74
CA GLY A 371 4.47 21.83 30.38
C GLY A 371 5.50 20.75 30.75
N ILE A 372 5.34 19.54 30.19
CA ILE A 372 6.24 18.40 30.42
C ILE A 372 7.30 18.20 29.32
N TYR A 373 7.40 19.14 28.38
CA TYR A 373 8.24 19.04 27.19
C TYR A 373 9.31 20.13 27.12
N LEU A 374 10.44 19.76 26.52
CA LEU A 374 11.57 20.62 26.20
C LEU A 374 11.75 20.69 24.68
N PRO A 375 12.03 21.87 24.09
CA PRO A 375 12.44 21.96 22.70
C PRO A 375 13.67 21.07 22.43
N TYR A 376 13.58 20.25 21.39
CA TYR A 376 14.64 19.31 21.06
C TYR A 376 15.79 19.99 20.32
N ARG A 377 17.00 19.52 20.60
CA ARG A 377 18.24 19.86 19.90
C ARG A 377 19.29 18.78 20.18
N PRO A 378 20.24 18.53 19.27
CA PRO A 378 21.39 17.69 19.58
C PRO A 378 22.15 18.23 20.81
N SER A 379 22.26 17.39 21.84
CA SER A 379 22.78 17.85 23.14
C SER A 379 24.30 17.82 23.24
N ARG A 380 24.97 17.01 22.41
CA ARG A 380 26.41 16.71 22.55
C ARG A 380 27.22 16.99 21.29
N ILE A 381 26.59 17.23 20.16
CA ILE A 381 27.25 17.40 18.87
C ILE A 381 26.68 18.59 18.12
N VAL A 382 27.52 19.22 17.29
CA VAL A 382 27.12 20.26 16.32
C VAL A 382 27.51 19.77 14.94
N ILE A 383 26.52 19.60 14.07
CA ILE A 383 26.68 19.03 12.74
C ILE A 383 26.65 20.18 11.73
N GLY A 384 27.81 20.52 11.17
CA GLY A 384 27.96 21.76 10.38
C GLY A 384 27.13 21.79 9.09
N CYS A 385 26.82 20.64 8.52
CA CYS A 385 26.03 20.50 7.29
C CYS A 385 24.54 20.20 7.54
N ALA A 386 24.09 20.28 8.80
CA ALA A 386 22.71 19.93 9.15
C ALA A 386 21.80 21.14 9.15
N SER A 387 20.57 20.93 8.67
CA SER A 387 19.47 21.89 8.76
C SER A 387 18.55 21.53 9.92
N GLU A 388 17.86 22.52 10.48
CA GLU A 388 16.85 22.25 11.50
C GLU A 388 15.73 21.34 10.96
N HIS A 389 15.15 20.53 11.84
CA HIS A 389 14.01 19.71 11.48
C HIS A 389 12.82 20.59 11.00
N PRO A 390 12.15 20.29 9.86
CA PRO A 390 11.09 21.13 9.28
C PRO A 390 9.88 21.39 10.19
N THR A 391 9.73 20.59 11.23
CA THR A 391 8.72 20.78 12.28
C THR A 391 9.43 20.74 13.62
N ALA A 392 9.12 21.71 14.50
CA ALA A 392 9.72 21.78 15.82
C ALA A 392 9.54 20.45 16.56
N LEU A 393 10.65 19.88 17.03
CA LEU A 393 10.66 18.66 17.82
C LEU A 393 10.75 18.99 19.30
N VAL A 394 10.22 18.10 20.12
CA VAL A 394 10.30 18.15 21.58
C VAL A 394 10.72 16.79 22.14
N GLU A 395 11.31 16.81 23.34
CA GLU A 395 11.50 15.63 24.18
C GLU A 395 10.88 15.87 25.56
N SER A 396 10.63 14.81 26.33
CA SER A 396 10.16 14.98 27.71
C SER A 396 11.25 15.55 28.60
N ILE A 397 10.87 16.25 29.68
CA ILE A 397 11.82 16.77 30.68
C ILE A 397 12.73 15.66 31.22
N ALA A 398 12.18 14.46 31.45
CA ALA A 398 12.93 13.30 31.89
C ALA A 398 14.05 12.93 30.92
N MET A 399 13.77 12.89 29.61
CA MET A 399 14.77 12.58 28.59
C MET A 399 15.77 13.73 28.41
N GLY A 400 15.31 14.99 28.40
CA GLY A 400 16.18 16.15 28.21
C GLY A 400 17.12 16.44 29.39
N SER A 401 16.81 15.92 30.59
CA SER A 401 17.72 15.97 31.75
C SER A 401 18.96 15.09 31.61
N ILE A 402 18.96 14.18 30.64
CA ILE A 402 20.04 13.24 30.38
C ILE A 402 20.79 13.65 29.13
N THR A 403 22.12 13.71 29.23
CA THR A 403 22.97 13.99 28.08
C THR A 403 23.42 12.70 27.42
N ALA A 404 23.32 12.65 26.10
CA ALA A 404 23.86 11.56 25.30
C ALA A 404 25.41 11.52 25.37
N PRO A 405 26.05 10.35 25.16
CA PRO A 405 27.50 10.23 25.26
C PRO A 405 28.18 10.94 24.08
N ARG A 406 29.50 11.12 24.15
CA ARG A 406 30.29 11.69 23.04
C ARG A 406 30.44 10.63 21.94
N PRO A 407 29.83 10.78 20.75
CA PRO A 407 29.96 9.79 19.71
C PRO A 407 31.29 9.94 18.96
N SER A 408 31.77 8.84 18.39
CA SER A 408 33.00 8.79 17.60
C SER A 408 32.78 8.41 16.13
N PHE A 409 31.62 7.83 15.83
CA PHE A 409 31.27 7.35 14.49
C PHE A 409 30.97 8.48 13.51
N ARG A 410 31.64 8.47 12.35
CA ARG A 410 31.37 9.38 11.23
C ARG A 410 30.63 8.64 10.12
N PRO A 411 29.35 8.95 9.87
CA PRO A 411 28.59 8.30 8.81
C PRO A 411 29.02 8.80 7.43
N GLN A 412 28.72 8.00 6.41
CA GLN A 412 28.98 8.25 5.01
C GLN A 412 27.67 8.44 4.27
N LEU A 413 27.52 9.58 3.59
CA LEU A 413 26.36 9.86 2.74
C LEU A 413 26.81 10.36 1.37
N PRO A 414 25.99 10.19 0.32
CA PRO A 414 26.26 10.83 -0.98
C PRO A 414 26.27 12.35 -0.83
N ALA A 415 27.21 13.04 -1.46
CA ALA A 415 27.34 14.50 -1.41
C ALA A 415 26.01 15.24 -1.61
N ARG A 416 25.20 14.78 -2.55
CA ARG A 416 23.90 15.37 -2.88
C ARG A 416 22.90 15.33 -1.72
N ILE A 417 22.90 14.28 -0.89
CA ILE A 417 21.99 14.18 0.27
C ILE A 417 22.31 15.27 1.30
N VAL A 418 23.59 15.63 1.39
CA VAL A 418 24.07 16.71 2.24
C VAL A 418 23.78 18.07 1.60
N ASP A 419 24.15 18.25 0.33
CA ASP A 419 23.99 19.52 -0.40
C ASP A 419 22.52 19.92 -0.58
N ASP A 420 21.62 18.94 -0.75
CA ASP A 420 20.17 19.15 -0.88
C ASP A 420 19.45 19.16 0.50
N GLU A 421 20.19 19.10 1.62
CA GLU A 421 19.66 19.17 2.99
C GLU A 421 18.52 18.16 3.28
N VAL A 422 18.66 16.94 2.75
CA VAL A 422 17.59 15.92 2.80
C VAL A 422 17.32 15.44 4.23
N LEU A 423 18.34 15.45 5.09
CA LEU A 423 18.27 15.01 6.48
C LEU A 423 18.49 16.19 7.42
N SER A 424 17.59 16.33 8.39
CA SER A 424 17.73 17.30 9.48
C SER A 424 18.79 16.91 10.51
N ASP A 425 19.17 17.86 11.36
CA ASP A 425 20.07 17.70 12.51
C ASP A 425 19.68 16.53 13.42
N ALA A 426 18.40 16.41 13.78
CA ALA A 426 17.89 15.32 14.60
C ALA A 426 18.04 13.96 13.88
N GLN A 427 17.79 13.92 12.56
CA GLN A 427 17.90 12.69 11.79
C GLN A 427 19.36 12.26 11.60
N LEU A 428 20.27 13.22 11.36
CA LEU A 428 21.71 12.98 11.30
C LEU A 428 22.30 12.56 12.66
N GLU A 429 21.82 13.14 13.76
CA GLU A 429 22.20 12.71 15.11
C GLU A 429 21.85 11.25 15.37
N THR A 430 20.68 10.79 14.92
CA THR A 430 20.31 9.37 15.00
C THR A 430 21.23 8.48 14.18
N LEU A 431 21.57 8.89 12.96
CA LEU A 431 22.50 8.15 12.11
C LEU A 431 23.86 7.99 12.80
N ILE A 432 24.37 9.06 13.43
CA ILE A 432 25.64 9.06 14.17
C ILE A 432 25.60 8.09 15.35
N TYR A 433 24.60 8.22 16.23
CA TYR A 433 24.50 7.37 17.43
C TYR A 433 24.19 5.90 17.10
N ALA A 434 23.36 5.64 16.09
CA ALA A 434 23.10 4.27 15.63
C ALA A 434 24.40 3.62 15.11
N GLY A 435 25.16 4.33 14.28
CA GLY A 435 26.47 3.86 13.81
C GLY A 435 27.45 3.59 14.94
N ASP A 436 27.54 4.49 15.93
CA ASP A 436 28.40 4.32 17.11
C ASP A 436 27.98 3.12 17.98
N ALA A 437 26.68 2.84 18.10
CA ALA A 437 26.18 1.62 18.73
C ALA A 437 26.63 0.35 17.96
N PHE A 438 26.55 0.38 16.63
CA PHE A 438 26.88 -0.77 15.79
C PHE A 438 28.38 -1.12 15.72
N GLU A 439 29.27 -0.20 16.10
CA GLU A 439 30.70 -0.48 16.20
C GLU A 439 31.11 -1.06 17.57
N ARG A 440 30.14 -1.26 18.48
CA ARG A 440 30.33 -1.89 19.78
C ARG A 440 29.80 -3.32 19.81
N ASP A 441 30.36 -4.11 20.73
CA ASP A 441 29.83 -5.42 21.10
C ASP A 441 29.22 -5.38 22.50
N LEU A 442 28.23 -6.25 22.74
CA LEU A 442 27.74 -6.56 24.07
C LEU A 442 28.89 -7.09 24.93
N THR A 443 28.89 -6.74 26.21
CA THR A 443 29.91 -7.20 27.15
C THR A 443 29.87 -8.72 27.29
N GLY A 444 30.96 -9.39 26.92
CA GLY A 444 31.11 -10.85 27.03
C GLY A 444 30.91 -11.60 25.70
N ARG A 445 30.81 -12.92 25.80
CA ARG A 445 30.61 -13.84 24.68
C ARG A 445 29.41 -14.73 24.96
N PHE A 446 28.68 -15.10 23.93
CA PHE A 446 27.38 -15.76 24.08
C PHE A 446 27.21 -16.91 23.09
N LEU A 447 26.50 -17.95 23.53
CA LEU A 447 25.96 -19.00 22.68
C LEU A 447 24.44 -18.84 22.54
N PRO A 448 23.88 -18.97 21.32
CA PRO A 448 22.45 -19.10 21.15
C PRO A 448 21.99 -20.47 21.64
N VAL A 449 21.07 -20.49 22.60
CA VAL A 449 20.42 -21.70 23.12
C VAL A 449 18.95 -21.71 22.72
N GLU A 450 18.24 -22.84 22.90
CA GLU A 450 16.82 -22.96 22.55
C GLU A 450 16.52 -22.55 21.09
N GLU A 451 17.35 -23.04 20.16
CA GLU A 451 17.31 -22.68 18.73
C GLU A 451 17.37 -21.17 18.45
N GLY A 452 18.06 -20.41 19.32
CA GLY A 452 18.24 -18.98 19.21
C GLY A 452 17.20 -18.14 19.96
N LEU A 453 16.32 -18.74 20.77
CA LEU A 453 15.34 -17.97 21.54
C LEU A 453 15.98 -17.15 22.68
N SER A 454 17.16 -17.56 23.14
CA SER A 454 17.89 -16.96 24.24
C SER A 454 19.41 -17.02 24.00
N LEU A 455 20.13 -16.12 24.66
CA LEU A 455 21.60 -16.04 24.63
C LEU A 455 22.13 -16.34 26.02
N THR A 456 23.06 -17.28 26.12
CA THR A 456 23.71 -17.65 27.39
C THR A 456 25.18 -17.24 27.36
N PRO A 457 25.70 -16.55 28.40
CA PRO A 457 27.12 -16.25 28.50
C PRO A 457 27.98 -17.52 28.46
N ASP A 458 28.99 -17.53 27.60
CA ASP A 458 29.91 -18.66 27.44
C ASP A 458 31.24 -18.17 26.82
N ASP A 459 32.37 -18.54 27.45
CA ASP A 459 33.71 -18.12 27.02
C ASP A 459 34.10 -18.62 25.60
N THR A 460 33.49 -19.72 25.15
CA THR A 460 33.65 -20.29 23.80
C THR A 460 32.68 -19.69 22.79
N GLY A 461 31.72 -18.88 23.24
CA GLY A 461 30.69 -18.26 22.42
C GLY A 461 31.20 -17.20 21.43
N LYS A 462 30.28 -16.50 20.78
CA LYS A 462 30.60 -15.41 19.82
C LYS A 462 30.36 -14.04 20.47
N PRO A 463 31.08 -12.99 20.05
CA PRO A 463 30.72 -11.62 20.41
C PRO A 463 29.47 -11.20 19.64
N TYR A 464 28.55 -10.54 20.32
CA TYR A 464 27.29 -10.08 19.75
C TYR A 464 27.32 -8.57 19.60
N ARG A 465 27.05 -8.07 18.39
CA ARG A 465 27.00 -6.64 18.11
C ARG A 465 25.87 -5.96 18.89
N THR A 466 26.15 -4.78 19.42
CA THR A 466 25.16 -3.92 20.11
C THR A 466 24.18 -3.34 19.09
N GLY A 467 22.92 -3.22 19.49
CA GLY A 467 21.83 -2.67 18.68
C GLY A 467 21.49 -1.23 19.08
N PHE A 468 20.55 -0.63 18.35
CA PHE A 468 20.06 0.73 18.62
C PHE A 468 18.53 0.75 18.61
N PHE A 469 17.93 1.60 19.45
CA PHE A 469 16.48 1.74 19.56
C PHE A 469 16.03 3.14 19.17
N LEU A 470 15.31 3.23 18.06
CA LEU A 470 14.70 4.46 17.56
C LEU A 470 13.22 4.53 17.97
N ALA A 471 12.93 5.40 18.94
CA ALA A 471 11.61 5.59 19.54
C ALA A 471 11.01 6.97 19.26
N ASP A 472 11.41 7.60 18.17
CA ASP A 472 10.79 8.84 17.72
C ASP A 472 9.29 8.68 17.45
N GLY A 473 8.51 9.71 17.77
CA GLY A 473 7.10 9.84 17.44
C GLY A 473 6.84 9.90 15.93
N THR A 474 5.57 9.82 15.57
CA THR A 474 5.14 10.02 14.18
C THR A 474 5.48 11.46 13.74
N GLY A 475 5.99 11.61 12.52
CA GLY A 475 6.36 12.91 11.95
C GLY A 475 7.83 13.32 12.09
N ALA A 476 8.62 12.70 12.97
CA ALA A 476 10.07 12.95 13.07
C ALA A 476 10.90 12.33 11.92
N GLY A 477 10.24 11.62 10.99
CA GLY A 477 10.86 11.03 9.80
C GLY A 477 11.61 9.72 10.03
N LYS A 478 11.14 8.85 10.94
CA LYS A 478 11.74 7.53 11.23
C LYS A 478 12.14 6.72 9.99
N GLY A 479 11.27 6.65 8.98
CA GLY A 479 11.57 5.90 7.76
C GLY A 479 12.79 6.43 7.01
N ARG A 480 12.98 7.75 6.93
CA ARG A 480 14.21 8.36 6.38
C ARG A 480 15.43 8.11 7.25
N GLN A 481 15.28 8.12 8.57
CA GLN A 481 16.37 7.77 9.50
C GLN A 481 16.81 6.31 9.28
N VAL A 482 15.88 5.37 9.24
CA VAL A 482 16.14 3.95 8.91
C VAL A 482 16.84 3.82 7.56
N ALA A 483 16.30 4.45 6.52
CA ALA A 483 16.89 4.41 5.18
C ALA A 483 18.32 4.97 5.15
N SER A 484 18.58 6.09 5.84
CA SER A 484 19.92 6.68 5.93
C SER A 484 20.92 5.79 6.67
N ILE A 485 20.48 5.10 7.72
CA ILE A 485 21.30 4.12 8.44
C ILE A 485 21.67 2.95 7.53
N ILE A 486 20.71 2.42 6.78
CA ILE A 486 21.00 1.34 5.84
C ILE A 486 21.92 1.84 4.71
N LEU A 487 21.75 3.09 4.27
CA LEU A 487 22.56 3.67 3.20
C LEU A 487 24.03 3.82 3.61
N ASP A 488 24.32 4.27 4.81
CA ASP A 488 25.69 4.32 5.33
C ASP A 488 26.33 2.91 5.28
N GLN A 489 25.61 1.89 5.76
CA GLN A 489 26.10 0.52 5.74
C GLN A 489 26.29 -0.02 4.31
N TRP A 490 25.40 0.37 3.39
CA TRP A 490 25.44 0.05 1.97
C TRP A 490 26.67 0.64 1.27
N LEU A 491 26.99 1.90 1.58
CA LEU A 491 28.18 2.60 1.09
C LEU A 491 29.48 2.01 1.66
N ARG A 492 29.43 1.41 2.86
CA ARG A 492 30.52 0.63 3.46
C ARG A 492 30.65 -0.81 2.92
N GLY A 493 29.97 -1.13 1.82
CA GLY A 493 30.09 -2.40 1.11
C GLY A 493 29.27 -3.55 1.70
N ARG A 494 28.42 -3.31 2.69
CA ARG A 494 27.48 -4.33 3.20
C ARG A 494 26.25 -4.26 2.32
N ARG A 495 26.01 -5.31 1.52
CA ARG A 495 25.04 -5.26 0.42
C ARG A 495 23.79 -6.11 0.65
N LYS A 496 23.68 -6.80 1.79
CA LYS A 496 22.50 -7.55 2.19
C LYS A 496 21.89 -6.91 3.43
N HIS A 497 20.58 -6.69 3.43
CA HIS A 497 19.84 -6.14 4.57
C HIS A 497 18.46 -6.78 4.67
N VAL A 498 17.83 -6.66 5.84
CA VAL A 498 16.47 -7.13 6.10
C VAL A 498 15.69 -6.01 6.76
N TRP A 499 14.52 -5.69 6.22
CA TRP A 499 13.56 -4.73 6.78
C TRP A 499 12.25 -5.45 7.06
N ILE A 500 11.97 -5.70 8.33
CA ILE A 500 10.74 -6.34 8.78
C ILE A 500 9.80 -5.25 9.28
N SER A 501 8.55 -5.24 8.84
CA SER A 501 7.56 -4.28 9.30
C SER A 501 6.24 -4.96 9.66
N LYS A 502 5.25 -4.19 10.14
CA LYS A 502 3.95 -4.72 10.57
C LYS A 502 3.11 -5.27 9.41
N THR A 503 3.09 -4.54 8.29
CA THR A 503 2.18 -4.79 7.17
C THR A 503 2.90 -4.66 5.83
N GLU A 504 2.40 -5.36 4.80
CA GLU A 504 2.99 -5.28 3.46
C GLU A 504 2.82 -3.88 2.83
N THR A 505 1.88 -3.05 3.34
CA THR A 505 1.74 -1.62 2.93
C THR A 505 3.04 -0.86 3.03
N LEU A 506 3.80 -1.11 4.09
CA LEU A 506 4.94 -0.29 4.47
C LEU A 506 6.14 -0.55 3.54
N LEU A 507 6.04 -1.50 2.61
CA LEU A 507 7.05 -1.72 1.57
C LEU A 507 7.26 -0.46 0.73
N GLU A 508 6.18 0.21 0.31
CA GLU A 508 6.29 1.38 -0.55
C GLU A 508 6.72 2.62 0.24
N ASP A 509 6.36 2.71 1.53
CA ASP A 509 6.93 3.71 2.45
C ASP A 509 8.45 3.50 2.60
N ALA A 510 8.89 2.27 2.83
CA ALA A 510 10.32 1.92 2.91
C ALA A 510 11.04 2.25 1.59
N ARG A 511 10.44 1.96 0.43
CA ARG A 511 10.99 2.32 -0.89
C ARG A 511 11.03 3.82 -1.13
N ARG A 512 9.99 4.55 -0.74
CA ARG A 512 9.97 6.02 -0.80
C ARG A 512 11.10 6.60 0.03
N ASP A 513 11.25 6.13 1.26
CA ASP A 513 12.25 6.67 2.19
C ASP A 513 13.68 6.27 1.77
N TRP A 514 13.87 5.06 1.23
CA TRP A 514 15.12 4.63 0.59
C TRP A 514 15.48 5.46 -0.65
N THR A 515 14.50 5.73 -1.51
CA THR A 515 14.70 6.56 -2.71
C THR A 515 14.98 8.01 -2.33
N ALA A 516 14.35 8.51 -1.26
CA ALA A 516 14.58 9.87 -0.76
C ALA A 516 16.04 10.10 -0.34
N VAL A 517 16.71 9.07 0.19
CA VAL A 517 18.14 9.14 0.54
C VAL A 517 19.07 8.72 -0.61
N GLY A 518 18.55 8.52 -1.83
CA GLY A 518 19.34 8.27 -3.04
C GLY A 518 19.52 6.81 -3.42
N GLY A 519 18.84 5.88 -2.74
CA GLY A 519 18.74 4.48 -3.14
C GLY A 519 17.80 4.25 -4.33
N LEU A 520 17.80 3.04 -4.89
CA LEU A 520 16.85 2.63 -5.92
C LEU A 520 15.73 1.80 -5.29
N ALA A 521 14.48 2.06 -5.65
CA ALA A 521 13.35 1.28 -5.14
C ALA A 521 13.49 -0.24 -5.40
N LEU A 522 14.20 -0.64 -6.46
CA LEU A 522 14.49 -2.03 -6.81
C LEU A 522 15.50 -2.69 -5.85
N ASP A 523 16.27 -1.93 -5.08
CA ASP A 523 17.16 -2.49 -4.06
C ASP A 523 16.35 -3.18 -2.95
N ILE A 524 15.10 -2.75 -2.74
CA ILE A 524 14.17 -3.35 -1.77
C ILE A 524 13.26 -4.36 -2.48
N GLN A 525 13.44 -5.63 -2.14
CA GLN A 525 12.74 -6.77 -2.72
C GLN A 525 11.79 -7.41 -1.70
N HIS A 526 10.57 -7.70 -2.14
CA HIS A 526 9.58 -8.34 -1.28
C HIS A 526 9.87 -9.83 -1.17
N LEU A 527 10.02 -10.37 0.06
CA LEU A 527 10.39 -11.77 0.26
C LEU A 527 9.38 -12.74 -0.38
N ASN A 528 8.09 -12.39 -0.45
CA ASN A 528 7.08 -13.28 -1.02
C ASN A 528 7.20 -13.50 -2.53
N GLN A 529 8.08 -12.77 -3.23
CA GLN A 529 8.44 -13.08 -4.62
C GLN A 529 9.11 -14.45 -4.75
N TRP A 530 9.82 -14.90 -3.72
CA TRP A 530 10.35 -16.27 -3.63
C TRP A 530 9.39 -17.12 -2.81
N LYS A 531 8.97 -18.26 -3.36
CA LYS A 531 8.10 -19.21 -2.65
C LYS A 531 8.85 -19.79 -1.45
N LEU A 532 8.14 -20.07 -0.36
CA LEU A 532 8.71 -20.78 0.78
C LEU A 532 9.27 -22.14 0.32
N GLY A 533 10.48 -22.49 0.78
CA GLY A 533 11.20 -23.70 0.37
C GLY A 533 12.05 -23.54 -0.91
N THR A 534 12.02 -22.36 -1.56
CA THR A 534 12.92 -22.04 -2.69
C THR A 534 14.02 -21.08 -2.25
N PRO A 535 15.28 -21.21 -2.73
CA PRO A 535 16.32 -20.24 -2.40
C PRO A 535 15.96 -18.82 -2.86
N VAL A 536 16.31 -17.82 -2.05
CA VAL A 536 16.19 -16.41 -2.46
C VAL A 536 17.30 -16.11 -3.47
N GLY A 537 16.91 -15.80 -4.71
CA GLY A 537 17.84 -15.63 -5.84
C GLY A 537 18.56 -14.28 -5.92
N ALA A 538 18.26 -13.34 -5.02
CA ALA A 538 18.92 -12.03 -5.00
C ALA A 538 20.37 -12.15 -4.49
N GLY A 539 21.37 -11.71 -5.25
CA GLY A 539 22.77 -11.73 -4.80
C GLY A 539 23.07 -10.66 -3.74
N GLU A 540 22.40 -9.52 -3.85
CA GLU A 540 22.44 -8.37 -2.95
C GLU A 540 21.07 -7.69 -2.91
N GLY A 541 20.90 -6.73 -2.01
CA GLY A 541 19.66 -5.99 -1.81
C GLY A 541 19.15 -6.05 -0.39
N MET A 542 17.93 -5.59 -0.23
CA MET A 542 17.23 -5.53 1.03
C MET A 542 15.94 -6.33 0.94
N LEU A 543 15.80 -7.35 1.77
CA LEU A 543 14.57 -8.11 1.85
C LEU A 543 13.58 -7.37 2.75
N PHE A 544 12.41 -7.06 2.19
CA PHE A 544 11.27 -6.56 2.94
C PHE A 544 10.26 -7.69 3.19
N LEU A 545 9.74 -7.76 4.41
CA LEU A 545 8.74 -8.74 4.82
C LEU A 545 7.95 -8.27 6.04
N THR A 546 6.85 -8.96 6.36
CA THR A 546 6.12 -8.71 7.61
C THR A 546 6.53 -9.66 8.73
N TYR A 547 6.25 -9.28 9.99
CA TYR A 547 6.35 -10.21 11.13
C TYR A 547 5.51 -11.48 10.92
N ALA A 548 4.33 -11.35 10.30
CA ALA A 548 3.48 -12.49 9.96
C ALA A 548 4.15 -13.43 8.94
N THR A 549 4.84 -12.87 7.93
CA THR A 549 5.64 -13.66 6.99
C THR A 549 6.81 -14.33 7.69
N LEU A 550 7.54 -13.62 8.55
CA LEU A 550 8.72 -14.15 9.25
C LEU A 550 8.40 -15.40 10.08
N ARG A 551 7.28 -15.40 10.82
CA ARG A 551 6.87 -16.55 11.64
C ARG A 551 6.35 -17.76 10.86
N SER A 552 6.12 -17.63 9.56
CA SER A 552 5.44 -18.69 8.81
C SER A 552 6.29 -19.97 8.68
N ASN A 553 5.63 -21.09 8.93
CA ASN A 553 6.16 -22.44 8.87
C ASN A 553 5.20 -23.32 8.05
N ARG A 554 5.72 -24.05 7.07
CA ARG A 554 4.96 -25.11 6.38
C ARG A 554 5.80 -26.37 6.45
N GLY A 555 5.41 -27.30 7.33
CA GLY A 555 6.24 -28.42 7.79
C GLY A 555 7.10 -29.08 6.72
N ASP A 556 6.54 -29.45 5.57
CA ASP A 556 7.23 -30.11 4.46
C ASP A 556 8.16 -29.17 3.64
N LYS A 557 7.93 -27.86 3.66
CA LYS A 557 8.65 -26.83 2.89
C LYS A 557 9.58 -25.95 3.73
N GLY A 558 9.68 -26.21 5.03
CA GLY A 558 10.53 -25.46 5.97
C GLY A 558 9.90 -24.15 6.48
N THR A 559 10.74 -23.24 6.99
CA THR A 559 10.32 -21.98 7.62
C THR A 559 10.85 -20.76 6.86
N ARG A 560 10.11 -19.64 6.88
CA ARG A 560 10.61 -18.37 6.32
C ARG A 560 11.86 -17.89 7.03
N LEU A 561 11.93 -18.09 8.35
CA LEU A 561 13.14 -17.83 9.14
C LEU A 561 14.36 -18.56 8.55
N ARG A 562 14.25 -19.87 8.28
CA ARG A 562 15.38 -20.63 7.73
C ARG A 562 15.77 -20.16 6.34
N GLN A 563 14.80 -19.89 5.48
CA GLN A 563 15.05 -19.36 4.13
C GLN A 563 15.79 -18.01 4.15
N ILE A 564 15.48 -17.13 5.11
CA ILE A 564 16.18 -15.86 5.30
C ILE A 564 17.60 -16.12 5.81
N LEU A 565 17.78 -16.98 6.82
CA LEU A 565 19.11 -17.33 7.34
C LEU A 565 20.02 -17.92 6.26
N ASP A 566 19.49 -18.82 5.41
CA ASP A 566 20.23 -19.41 4.30
C ASP A 566 20.65 -18.36 3.26
N TRP A 567 19.82 -17.35 3.02
CA TRP A 567 20.16 -16.24 2.11
C TRP A 567 21.21 -15.30 2.69
N LEU A 568 21.14 -15.01 3.99
CA LEU A 568 22.06 -14.10 4.67
C LEU A 568 23.45 -14.74 4.83
N GLY A 569 23.49 -16.03 5.18
CA GLY A 569 24.72 -16.76 5.48
C GLY A 569 25.27 -16.46 6.89
N ASP A 570 26.17 -17.31 7.37
CA ASP A 570 26.68 -17.28 8.74
C ASP A 570 27.57 -16.05 9.05
N ASP A 571 28.20 -15.48 8.02
CA ASP A 571 29.09 -14.31 8.12
C ASP A 571 28.33 -12.98 7.94
N PHE A 572 26.99 -13.02 7.95
CA PHE A 572 26.18 -11.82 7.74
C PHE A 572 26.44 -10.74 8.80
N ASP A 573 26.78 -9.54 8.33
CA ASP A 573 27.05 -8.38 9.17
C ASP A 573 26.28 -7.11 8.71
N GLY A 574 25.26 -7.29 7.88
CA GLY A 574 24.36 -6.24 7.42
C GLY A 574 23.32 -5.80 8.45
N MET A 575 22.30 -5.06 7.99
CA MET A 575 21.24 -4.53 8.85
C MET A 575 20.07 -5.50 8.95
N ILE A 576 19.51 -5.63 10.17
CA ILE A 576 18.18 -6.16 10.43
C ILE A 576 17.39 -5.04 11.11
N VAL A 577 16.39 -4.54 10.41
CA VAL A 577 15.47 -3.52 10.91
C VAL A 577 14.19 -4.20 11.34
N PHE A 578 13.84 -4.01 12.61
CA PHE A 578 12.55 -4.34 13.17
C PHE A 578 11.72 -3.06 13.26
N ASP A 579 11.00 -2.77 12.19
CA ASP A 579 10.08 -1.64 12.08
C ASP A 579 8.73 -1.95 12.69
N GLU A 580 8.18 -1.04 13.48
CA GLU A 580 7.12 -1.31 14.45
C GLU A 580 7.47 -2.47 15.39
N ALA A 581 8.66 -2.42 15.99
CA ALA A 581 9.23 -3.48 16.83
C ALA A 581 8.32 -3.95 17.97
N HIS A 582 7.35 -3.14 18.40
CA HIS A 582 6.35 -3.54 19.40
C HIS A 582 5.50 -4.75 18.97
N GLU A 583 5.44 -5.09 17.68
CA GLU A 583 4.81 -6.32 17.18
C GLU A 583 5.53 -7.61 17.66
N MET A 584 6.78 -7.50 18.12
CA MET A 584 7.50 -8.61 18.77
C MET A 584 7.23 -8.71 20.28
N ALA A 585 6.35 -7.86 20.83
CA ALA A 585 5.96 -7.94 22.23
C ALA A 585 5.39 -9.32 22.57
N GLY A 586 5.50 -9.70 23.84
CA GLY A 586 5.01 -10.99 24.31
C GLY A 586 5.90 -12.18 23.95
N VAL A 587 7.13 -11.98 23.45
CA VAL A 587 8.11 -13.07 23.27
C VAL A 587 8.44 -13.82 24.57
N ALA A 588 8.36 -13.13 25.70
CA ALA A 588 8.59 -13.72 27.03
C ALA A 588 7.37 -14.50 27.58
N GLY A 589 6.24 -14.52 26.85
CA GLY A 589 4.96 -14.97 27.39
C GLY A 589 4.47 -14.08 28.54
N GLY A 590 3.42 -14.51 29.23
CA GLY A 590 2.96 -13.81 30.44
C GLY A 590 1.65 -14.31 31.00
N GLU A 591 1.34 -13.93 32.24
CA GLU A 591 0.02 -14.17 32.84
C GLU A 591 -0.95 -13.09 32.38
N GLY A 592 -1.97 -13.49 31.61
CA GLY A 592 -3.11 -12.65 31.27
C GLY A 592 -4.28 -12.90 32.21
N ARG A 593 -5.37 -12.13 32.04
CA ARG A 593 -6.65 -12.30 32.76
C ARG A 593 -7.27 -13.71 32.62
N PHE A 594 -6.74 -14.54 31.72
CA PHE A 594 -7.17 -15.90 31.40
C PHE A 594 -6.08 -16.97 31.67
N GLY A 595 -5.02 -16.66 32.42
CA GLY A 595 -3.93 -17.59 32.75
C GLY A 595 -2.63 -17.33 31.98
N ALA A 596 -1.65 -18.22 32.14
CA ALA A 596 -0.36 -18.17 31.45
C ALA A 596 -0.54 -18.31 29.94
N LYS A 597 0.04 -17.38 29.17
CA LYS A 597 0.09 -17.38 27.71
C LYS A 597 1.49 -17.72 27.24
N ASP A 598 1.56 -18.60 26.27
CA ASP A 598 2.77 -18.92 25.51
C ASP A 598 3.29 -17.67 24.77
N GLY A 599 4.59 -17.69 24.45
CA GLY A 599 5.25 -16.59 23.76
C GLY A 599 4.67 -16.35 22.36
N SER A 600 4.62 -15.08 21.94
CA SER A 600 4.17 -14.72 20.58
C SER A 600 5.08 -15.35 19.52
N ASP A 601 4.51 -16.13 18.58
CA ASP A 601 5.25 -16.70 17.45
C ASP A 601 6.03 -15.65 16.65
N GLN A 602 5.48 -14.45 16.51
CA GLN A 602 6.14 -13.33 15.83
C GLN A 602 7.37 -12.86 16.62
N GLY A 603 7.22 -12.69 17.93
CA GLY A 603 8.33 -12.35 18.82
C GLY A 603 9.41 -13.41 18.86
N ILE A 604 9.03 -14.69 18.91
CA ILE A 604 9.94 -15.84 18.87
C ILE A 604 10.75 -15.83 17.56
N ALA A 605 10.09 -15.71 16.41
CA ALA A 605 10.78 -15.72 15.12
C ALA A 605 11.73 -14.51 14.96
N GLY A 606 11.32 -13.33 15.43
CA GLY A 606 12.16 -12.13 15.44
C GLY A 606 13.40 -12.27 16.34
N VAL A 607 13.24 -12.78 17.57
CA VAL A 607 14.37 -13.03 18.49
C VAL A 607 15.33 -14.09 17.94
N ARG A 608 14.80 -15.18 17.36
CA ARG A 608 15.64 -16.21 16.75
C ARG A 608 16.45 -15.65 15.58
N LEU A 609 15.83 -14.86 14.69
CA LEU A 609 16.52 -14.25 13.55
C LEU A 609 17.74 -13.43 14.00
N GLN A 610 17.56 -12.53 14.97
CA GLN A 610 18.68 -11.72 15.46
C GLN A 610 19.71 -12.54 16.24
N ASN A 611 19.30 -13.52 17.06
CA ASN A 611 20.24 -14.25 17.91
C ASN A 611 21.08 -15.28 17.13
N LEU A 612 20.55 -15.80 16.02
CA LEU A 612 21.29 -16.71 15.14
C LEU A 612 22.31 -15.99 14.24
N LEU A 613 22.32 -14.65 14.24
CA LEU A 613 23.22 -13.81 13.44
C LEU A 613 24.04 -12.86 14.34
N PRO A 614 25.11 -13.34 15.01
CA PRO A 614 25.83 -12.59 16.05
C PRO A 614 26.34 -11.22 15.61
N ARG A 615 26.77 -11.10 14.35
CA ARG A 615 27.38 -9.88 13.80
C ARG A 615 26.40 -8.95 13.08
N ALA A 616 25.13 -9.32 12.96
CA ALA A 616 24.10 -8.46 12.40
C ALA A 616 23.96 -7.15 13.22
N ARG A 617 23.74 -6.04 12.51
CA ARG A 617 23.39 -4.76 13.10
C ARG A 617 21.88 -4.70 13.27
N VAL A 618 21.42 -4.57 14.51
CA VAL A 618 19.99 -4.64 14.81
C VAL A 618 19.47 -3.27 15.18
N LEU A 619 18.49 -2.80 14.40
CA LEU A 619 17.79 -1.55 14.63
C LEU A 619 16.34 -1.86 15.03
N TYR A 620 15.96 -1.47 16.24
CA TYR A 620 14.57 -1.53 16.69
C TYR A 620 13.92 -0.16 16.47
N VAL A 621 12.75 -0.13 15.83
CA VAL A 621 12.06 1.11 15.51
C VAL A 621 10.63 1.01 16.04
N SER A 622 10.29 1.81 17.04
CA SER A 622 8.93 1.85 17.60
C SER A 622 8.73 3.06 18.52
N ALA A 623 7.76 3.92 18.20
CA ALA A 623 7.42 5.07 19.06
C ALA A 623 6.87 4.65 20.43
N THR A 624 6.27 3.46 20.52
CA THR A 624 5.63 2.89 21.71
C THR A 624 6.47 1.75 22.33
N GLY A 625 7.71 1.61 21.88
CA GLY A 625 8.62 0.55 22.33
C GLY A 625 8.92 0.57 23.82
N ALA A 626 8.89 1.76 24.43
CA ALA A 626 9.11 1.96 25.86
C ALA A 626 7.84 2.45 26.59
N SER A 627 6.64 2.00 26.18
CA SER A 627 5.38 2.30 26.88
C SER A 627 4.82 1.15 27.71
N ASP A 628 5.25 -0.09 27.46
CA ASP A 628 4.88 -1.28 28.24
C ASP A 628 6.14 -2.08 28.60
N VAL A 629 6.14 -2.71 29.78
CA VAL A 629 7.23 -3.53 30.29
C VAL A 629 7.63 -4.66 29.34
N ASN A 630 6.67 -5.28 28.66
CA ASN A 630 6.93 -6.40 27.77
C ASN A 630 7.56 -5.97 26.42
N ASN A 631 7.54 -4.67 26.11
CA ASN A 631 8.00 -4.13 24.83
C ASN A 631 9.53 -3.99 24.74
N LEU A 632 10.30 -4.34 25.78
CA LEU A 632 11.77 -4.40 25.73
C LEU A 632 12.33 -5.83 25.79
N ALA A 633 11.48 -6.84 26.04
CA ALA A 633 11.93 -8.22 26.20
C ALA A 633 12.49 -8.85 24.90
N TYR A 634 12.15 -8.30 23.74
CA TYR A 634 12.68 -8.73 22.44
C TYR A 634 13.98 -8.02 22.05
N ALA A 635 14.36 -6.94 22.76
CA ALA A 635 15.47 -6.06 22.39
C ALA A 635 16.81 -6.60 22.91
N THR A 636 17.14 -7.84 22.52
CA THR A 636 18.29 -8.60 23.05
C THR A 636 19.64 -7.93 22.79
N ARG A 637 19.72 -7.03 21.80
CA ARG A 637 20.96 -6.33 21.43
C ARG A 637 21.20 -5.02 22.19
N LEU A 638 20.35 -4.65 23.13
CA LEU A 638 20.55 -3.42 23.92
C LEU A 638 21.37 -3.61 25.20
N GLY A 639 21.82 -4.84 25.51
CA GLY A 639 22.59 -5.09 26.73
C GLY A 639 21.79 -4.86 28.01
N LEU A 640 20.47 -5.11 27.97
CA LEU A 640 19.57 -4.92 29.10
C LEU A 640 19.68 -6.01 30.18
N TRP A 641 20.29 -7.15 29.84
CA TRP A 641 20.54 -8.27 30.75
C TRP A 641 21.79 -9.04 30.30
N GLY A 642 22.30 -9.92 31.18
CA GLY A 642 23.49 -10.73 30.96
C GLY A 642 24.74 -10.13 31.62
N THR A 643 25.90 -10.58 31.16
CA THR A 643 27.21 -10.23 31.74
C THR A 643 27.44 -8.72 31.81
N GLY A 644 27.78 -8.23 33.00
CA GLY A 644 28.06 -6.80 33.22
C GLY A 644 26.82 -5.91 33.38
N THR A 645 25.63 -6.50 33.49
CA THR A 645 24.36 -5.78 33.70
C THR A 645 23.76 -6.05 35.09
N ALA A 646 22.78 -5.25 35.50
CA ALA A 646 22.07 -5.46 36.76
C ALA A 646 21.13 -6.69 36.77
N PHE A 647 20.86 -7.28 35.60
CA PHE A 647 19.91 -8.37 35.43
C PHE A 647 20.60 -9.60 34.84
N ALA A 648 20.60 -10.72 35.56
CA ALA A 648 21.30 -11.92 35.11
C ALA A 648 20.76 -12.46 33.78
N ASP A 649 19.44 -12.42 33.59
CA ASP A 649 18.76 -12.90 32.40
C ASP A 649 17.50 -12.08 32.07
N ARG A 650 16.88 -12.39 30.92
CA ARG A 650 15.65 -11.76 30.42
C ARG A 650 14.49 -11.88 31.42
N LYS A 651 14.38 -13.00 32.14
CA LYS A 651 13.27 -13.24 33.07
C LYS A 651 13.37 -12.31 34.27
N ALA A 652 14.56 -12.22 34.88
CA ALA A 652 14.85 -11.32 35.98
C ALA A 652 14.59 -9.85 35.59
N PHE A 653 14.96 -9.47 34.36
CA PHE A 653 14.68 -8.14 33.81
C PHE A 653 13.17 -7.85 33.74
N VAL A 654 12.39 -8.73 33.10
CA VAL A 654 10.94 -8.55 32.92
C VAL A 654 10.21 -8.53 34.27
N GLU A 655 10.56 -9.41 35.20
CA GLU A 655 9.95 -9.44 36.55
C GLU A 655 10.21 -8.15 37.33
N SER A 656 11.44 -7.61 37.25
CA SER A 656 11.80 -6.37 37.91
C SER A 656 11.06 -5.16 37.33
N LEU A 657 10.99 -5.08 35.99
CA LEU A 657 10.21 -4.04 35.31
C LEU A 657 8.72 -4.10 35.64
N ARG A 658 8.11 -5.30 35.71
CA ARG A 658 6.70 -5.46 36.07
C ARG A 658 6.42 -4.92 37.47
N ARG A 659 7.34 -5.12 38.41
CA ARG A 659 7.25 -4.58 39.77
C ARG A 659 7.44 -3.07 39.83
N GLY A 660 8.33 -2.53 38.99
CA GLY A 660 8.64 -1.10 38.95
C GLY A 660 7.70 -0.24 38.10
N GLY A 661 6.90 -0.85 37.22
CA GLY A 661 5.92 -0.16 36.38
C GLY A 661 6.56 0.89 35.45
N ILE A 662 5.82 1.98 35.20
CA ILE A 662 6.22 3.05 34.28
C ILE A 662 7.52 3.75 34.72
N ALA A 663 7.74 3.92 36.03
CA ALA A 663 8.93 4.59 36.55
C ALA A 663 10.22 3.83 36.23
N ALA A 664 10.18 2.49 36.28
CA ALA A 664 11.33 1.66 35.89
C ALA A 664 11.61 1.75 34.38
N LEU A 665 10.56 1.87 33.56
CA LEU A 665 10.68 1.99 32.11
C LEU A 665 11.29 3.34 31.69
N GLU A 666 10.92 4.42 32.37
CA GLU A 666 11.55 5.73 32.20
C GLU A 666 13.03 5.70 32.58
N LEU A 667 13.38 5.05 33.71
CA LEU A 667 14.76 4.90 34.14
C LEU A 667 15.61 4.14 33.12
N ILE A 668 15.09 3.05 32.56
CA ILE A 668 15.79 2.29 31.50
C ILE A 668 15.96 3.13 30.24
N SER A 669 14.92 3.86 29.81
CA SER A 669 15.00 4.71 28.61
C SER A 669 16.07 5.79 28.77
N ARG A 670 16.20 6.36 29.98
CA ARG A 670 17.25 7.33 30.35
C ARG A 670 18.64 6.69 30.35
N ASP A 671 18.77 5.48 30.91
CA ASP A 671 20.04 4.75 30.89
C ASP A 671 20.48 4.43 29.46
N LEU A 672 19.57 3.94 28.61
CA LEU A 672 19.85 3.69 27.19
C LEU A 672 20.25 4.98 26.44
N LYS A 673 19.61 6.13 26.72
CA LYS A 673 20.03 7.43 26.13
C LYS A 673 21.44 7.80 26.59
N THR A 674 21.77 7.60 27.86
CA THR A 674 23.12 7.85 28.42
C THR A 674 24.19 6.98 27.76
N GLN A 675 23.82 5.75 27.37
CA GLN A 675 24.69 4.82 26.64
C GLN A 675 24.73 5.07 25.12
N GLY A 676 23.94 6.03 24.62
CA GLY A 676 23.83 6.35 23.19
C GLY A 676 23.09 5.28 22.38
N LEU A 677 22.18 4.53 23.03
CA LEU A 677 21.45 3.41 22.45
C LEU A 677 19.97 3.72 22.17
N TYR A 678 19.51 4.93 22.51
CA TYR A 678 18.09 5.30 22.46
C TYR A 678 17.88 6.77 22.06
N ALA A 679 16.98 7.00 21.12
CA ALA A 679 16.49 8.34 20.73
C ALA A 679 14.96 8.35 20.71
N ALA A 680 14.34 9.36 21.31
CA ALA A 680 12.88 9.52 21.34
C ALA A 680 12.47 10.99 21.33
N ARG A 681 11.96 11.45 20.20
CA ARG A 681 11.50 12.83 19.96
C ARG A 681 10.09 12.84 19.41
N ALA A 682 9.27 13.81 19.82
CA ALA A 682 7.92 14.00 19.31
C ALA A 682 7.80 15.35 18.59
N LEU A 683 6.76 15.51 17.77
CA LEU A 683 6.42 16.83 17.23
C LEU A 683 5.94 17.74 18.35
N SER A 684 6.32 19.02 18.29
CA SER A 684 5.74 20.06 19.13
C SER A 684 4.27 20.30 18.76
N PHE A 685 3.44 20.56 19.76
CA PHE A 685 2.08 21.07 19.56
C PHE A 685 2.04 22.60 19.40
N ALA A 686 3.19 23.27 19.32
CA ALA A 686 3.25 24.70 19.06
C ALA A 686 2.52 25.03 17.74
N GLY A 687 1.52 25.91 17.80
CA GLY A 687 0.68 26.28 16.66
C GLY A 687 -0.45 25.31 16.35
N VAL A 688 -0.67 24.27 17.16
CA VAL A 688 -1.82 23.35 17.04
C VAL A 688 -2.96 23.83 17.92
N GLU A 689 -4.11 24.11 17.31
CA GLU A 689 -5.37 24.39 18.00
C GLU A 689 -6.25 23.14 18.00
N TYR A 690 -6.82 22.81 19.15
CA TYR A 690 -7.77 21.71 19.32
C TYR A 690 -9.15 22.27 19.58
N ASP A 691 -10.13 21.90 18.74
CA ASP A 691 -11.54 22.12 19.02
C ASP A 691 -12.20 20.77 19.32
N ILE A 692 -12.69 20.60 20.56
CA ILE A 692 -13.36 19.37 20.97
C ILE A 692 -14.83 19.50 20.59
N LEU A 693 -15.18 18.91 19.45
CA LEU A 693 -16.57 18.88 18.99
C LEU A 693 -17.36 17.82 19.78
N GLU A 694 -18.04 18.26 20.83
CA GLU A 694 -18.92 17.40 21.62
C GLU A 694 -20.27 17.19 20.92
N HIS A 695 -20.48 15.99 20.37
CA HIS A 695 -21.78 15.59 19.84
C HIS A 695 -22.64 14.98 20.94
N LYS A 696 -23.66 15.72 21.37
CA LYS A 696 -24.68 15.18 22.28
C LYS A 696 -25.50 14.13 21.55
N LEU A 697 -25.60 12.94 22.14
CA LEU A 697 -26.46 11.88 21.63
C LEU A 697 -27.92 12.37 21.63
N THR A 698 -28.66 12.04 20.58
CA THR A 698 -30.10 12.27 20.55
C THR A 698 -30.81 11.32 21.51
N LEU A 699 -32.05 11.64 21.91
CA LEU A 699 -32.85 10.75 22.77
C LEU A 699 -33.00 9.35 22.15
N ASP A 700 -33.16 9.26 20.83
CA ASP A 700 -33.24 7.98 20.13
C ASP A 700 -31.92 7.20 20.20
N GLN A 701 -30.78 7.88 20.03
CA GLN A 701 -29.46 7.26 20.16
C GLN A 701 -29.17 6.80 21.59
N ILE A 702 -29.58 7.58 22.60
CA ILE A 702 -29.51 7.19 24.01
C ILE A 702 -30.37 5.95 24.23
N GLY A 703 -31.61 5.92 23.72
CA GLY A 703 -32.48 4.74 23.84
C GLY A 703 -31.89 3.48 23.19
N VAL A 704 -31.26 3.60 22.02
CA VAL A 704 -30.55 2.48 21.38
C VAL A 704 -29.34 2.05 22.22
N TYR A 705 -28.55 3.01 22.71
CA TYR A 705 -27.37 2.73 23.53
C TYR A 705 -27.76 2.01 24.83
N ASP A 706 -28.77 2.51 25.54
CA ASP A 706 -29.28 1.93 26.78
C ASP A 706 -29.83 0.52 26.55
N ALA A 707 -30.60 0.30 25.48
CA ALA A 707 -31.10 -1.03 25.13
C ALA A 707 -29.95 -2.03 24.87
N TYR A 708 -28.90 -1.58 24.17
CA TYR A 708 -27.69 -2.39 23.97
C TYR A 708 -26.94 -2.65 25.28
N ALA A 709 -26.78 -1.62 26.11
CA ALA A 709 -26.11 -1.73 27.40
C ALA A 709 -26.84 -2.69 28.35
N ASP A 710 -28.17 -2.63 28.38
CA ASP A 710 -29.02 -3.54 29.16
C ASP A 710 -28.91 -4.97 28.65
N ALA A 711 -28.97 -5.18 27.33
CA ALA A 711 -28.77 -6.50 26.73
C ALA A 711 -27.39 -7.08 27.08
N TRP A 712 -26.34 -6.27 27.00
CA TRP A 712 -24.99 -6.65 27.42
C TRP A 712 -24.88 -6.93 28.91
N ALA A 713 -25.56 -6.16 29.76
CA ALA A 713 -25.61 -6.41 31.20
C ALA A 713 -26.29 -7.74 31.53
N ILE A 714 -27.34 -8.11 30.78
CA ILE A 714 -27.99 -9.43 30.90
C ILE A 714 -27.00 -10.54 30.51
N LEU A 715 -26.32 -10.43 29.36
CA LEU A 715 -25.32 -11.39 28.91
C LEU A 715 -24.16 -11.52 29.90
N TRP A 716 -23.68 -10.40 30.44
CA TRP A 716 -22.60 -10.37 31.43
C TRP A 716 -23.03 -11.05 32.75
N ARG A 717 -24.25 -10.79 33.24
CA ARG A 717 -24.81 -11.45 34.43
C ARG A 717 -25.03 -12.95 34.19
N ALA A 718 -25.44 -13.33 32.98
CA ALA A 718 -25.58 -14.74 32.58
C ALA A 718 -24.23 -15.44 32.51
N ALA A 719 -23.20 -14.80 31.95
CA ALA A 719 -21.82 -15.30 31.91
C ALA A 719 -21.24 -15.49 33.33
N HIS A 720 -21.51 -14.56 34.25
CA HIS A 720 -21.15 -14.72 35.67
C HIS A 720 -21.88 -15.90 36.31
N LYS A 721 -23.16 -16.12 36.00
CA LYS A 721 -23.92 -17.27 36.52
C LYS A 721 -23.47 -18.62 35.94
N ILE A 722 -22.96 -18.65 34.71
CA ILE A 722 -22.44 -19.87 34.07
C ILE A 722 -21.12 -20.30 34.72
N ALA A 723 -20.20 -19.37 34.95
CA ALA A 723 -18.92 -19.65 35.63
C ALA A 723 -19.12 -20.23 37.05
N TYR A 724 -20.08 -19.71 37.82
CA TYR A 724 -20.43 -20.26 39.14
C TYR A 724 -21.14 -21.62 39.06
N ARG A 725 -21.81 -21.94 37.95
CA ARG A 725 -22.50 -23.22 37.78
C ARG A 725 -21.51 -24.35 37.49
N GLU A 726 -20.47 -24.09 36.71
CA GLU A 726 -19.39 -25.06 36.46
C GLU A 726 -18.58 -25.35 37.72
N GLU A 727 -18.21 -24.34 38.52
CA GLU A 727 -17.55 -24.55 39.82
C GLU A 727 -18.44 -25.32 40.82
N ALA A 728 -19.74 -25.03 40.85
CA ALA A 728 -20.67 -25.72 41.75
C ALA A 728 -20.95 -27.18 41.32
N VAL A 729 -20.97 -27.47 40.02
CA VAL A 729 -21.10 -28.83 39.48
C VAL A 729 -19.80 -29.62 39.72
N MET A 730 -18.63 -29.02 39.48
CA MET A 730 -17.33 -29.64 39.76
C MET A 730 -17.15 -29.97 41.25
N ARG A 731 -17.58 -29.09 42.17
CA ARG A 731 -17.54 -29.36 43.62
C ARG A 731 -18.55 -30.42 44.09
N ARG A 732 -19.68 -30.59 43.39
CA ARG A 732 -20.66 -31.67 43.66
C ARG A 732 -20.25 -33.01 43.07
N SER A 733 -19.41 -33.03 42.04
CA SER A 733 -18.86 -34.26 41.46
C SER A 733 -17.58 -34.73 42.14
N ALA A 734 -16.97 -33.87 42.97
CA ALA A 734 -15.76 -34.17 43.74
C ALA A 734 -16.04 -34.49 45.23
N ALA A 735 -17.30 -34.46 45.67
CA ALA A 735 -17.78 -34.89 46.99
C ALA A 735 -18.71 -36.08 46.81
#